data_AF-A0A1V8TRK1-F1
#
_entry.id   AF-A0A1V8TRK1-F1
#
_cell.length_a   1.000
_cell.length_b   1.000
_cell.length_c   1.000
_cell.angle_alpha   90.00
_cell.angle_beta   90.00
_cell.angle_gamma   90.00
#
_symmetry.space_group_name_H-M   'P 1'
#
loop_
_entity.id
_entity.type
_entity.pdbx_description
1 polymer ?
#
loop_
_entity_poly.entity_id
_entity_poly.type
_entity_poly.pdbx_seq_one_letter_code
_entity_poly.pdbx_strand_id
1 'polypeptide(L)'
;MTTEATSLASTPIQSPFELEASYGDWRDDLSKNGFVVVKNAIPRDRAERYQQQAFGWLQSFDPDLDLKRPETWNLDRLPIQTERNTYEHYAVVHERFMWEARMEPGVVEAFEKIWGTTELIVSFDSLNVTLPNLKPVRDPWPHVDQAPRKRGLHCIQGIINLSKAGDNDGSLVVIPGSHRLIAEFYDTKTDPSTWELRDNRYFSKEDMEFFESRGLKPQKVLAEPGDLILWDSRTIHWGGEPEPGKSDVVRTVIYAAYAPAKLASPEALEMKQKIFHINGATTHWPHDNIKLRDLEARRPDGTLDGKHRTAPLEAADRTEILLRLADLSCTYREKGQPGLRPGFGKAVETRIDQLERTVNEIKHSLQTVLDHIQIQPNMSAFPAGDQGSIRHDAGSRAPRGPNVELPDMFWIDAAPLIEQRKAYVKTARERILLATIDDCTLLSAQALALAAVDALGQGTGPRAWNSMSLLATAAKHLELSKSQSLEFTERSTPLVANDPDDDGELSIVQAEERKRLLWAICSLDRFSSVSHGQPGGIDMRNIRLPYPKSDDQWEQNSPDRWYQAPTVKSSFHEADTGASYDVWHHYIDALAFVDRSNQFLIQPVNLMVSVQCQEWQSNFRRLDTSLSSWFNALPAQVREPQTMFSPAWVMLQATVYLRSLPINDFTSLSPGDLDCLPPMFAFVLWVAARSLAILWTTHHESTPGPDMDALLNGLRQMAIRWPCAQRYADLLQLIMDDTDSEARPKLLEIFNDTRRTAYGLEKKLGKIAGSPSASQDLFSFDFLDMPFLDNDINDGSWLPLFSDNAVNDWL
;
A
#
# COMPACT_ATOMS: atom_id res chain seq x y z
N MET A 1 39.04 -44.88 -7.60
CA MET A 1 38.07 -45.89 -7.14
C MET A 1 37.44 -45.39 -5.85
N THR A 2 36.32 -44.70 -6.01
CA THR A 2 35.17 -44.71 -5.10
C THR A 2 34.00 -44.57 -6.06
N THR A 3 33.45 -45.71 -6.46
CA THR A 3 32.27 -45.80 -7.32
C THR A 3 31.11 -45.18 -6.55
N GLU A 4 30.82 -43.91 -6.79
CA GLU A 4 29.51 -43.34 -6.47
C GLU A 4 28.49 -44.13 -7.29
N ALA A 5 27.70 -44.94 -6.59
CA ALA A 5 26.57 -45.63 -7.17
C ALA A 5 25.62 -44.57 -7.74
N THR A 6 25.59 -44.48 -9.07
CA THR A 6 24.68 -43.64 -9.83
C THR A 6 23.26 -44.06 -9.46
N SER A 7 22.53 -43.21 -8.74
CA SER A 7 21.13 -43.47 -8.42
C SER A 7 20.36 -43.69 -9.72
N LEU A 8 19.77 -44.88 -9.89
CA LEU A 8 19.08 -45.27 -11.12
C LEU A 8 18.01 -44.22 -11.49
N ALA A 9 18.09 -43.70 -12.72
CA ALA A 9 17.18 -42.70 -13.28
C ALA A 9 15.73 -43.20 -13.49
N SER A 10 15.41 -44.42 -13.01
CA SER A 10 14.19 -45.16 -13.30
C SER A 10 13.09 -45.06 -12.23
N THR A 11 13.36 -44.51 -11.03
CA THR A 11 12.34 -44.47 -9.96
C THR A 11 11.29 -43.40 -10.26
N PRO A 12 9.99 -43.76 -10.42
CA PRO A 12 8.94 -42.79 -10.65
C PRO A 12 8.69 -41.92 -9.40
N ILE A 13 8.48 -40.62 -9.61
CA ILE A 13 8.10 -39.63 -8.61
C ILE A 13 6.67 -39.21 -8.90
N GLN A 14 5.76 -39.44 -7.96
CA GLN A 14 4.37 -39.01 -8.08
C GLN A 14 4.23 -37.53 -7.77
N SER A 15 3.32 -36.86 -8.46
CA SER A 15 3.01 -35.46 -8.19
C SER A 15 2.35 -35.33 -6.83
N PRO A 16 2.72 -34.31 -6.03
CA PRO A 16 1.97 -33.94 -4.84
C PRO A 16 0.69 -33.16 -5.16
N PHE A 17 0.40 -32.91 -6.45
CA PHE A 17 -0.69 -32.04 -6.90
C PHE A 17 -1.50 -32.69 -8.02
N GLU A 18 -2.83 -32.57 -7.91
CA GLU A 18 -3.78 -32.95 -8.94
C GLU A 18 -4.81 -31.84 -9.14
N LEU A 19 -5.24 -31.63 -10.38
CA LEU A 19 -6.39 -30.79 -10.68
C LEU A 19 -7.66 -31.57 -10.35
N GLU A 20 -8.61 -30.92 -9.68
CA GLU A 20 -9.91 -31.50 -9.37
C GLU A 20 -10.73 -31.81 -10.64
N ALA A 21 -11.74 -32.66 -10.47
CA ALA A 21 -12.57 -33.12 -11.58
C ALA A 21 -13.45 -31.99 -12.18
N SER A 22 -13.84 -30.99 -11.39
CA SER A 22 -14.54 -29.79 -11.86
C SER A 22 -14.46 -28.65 -10.85
N TYR A 23 -14.15 -27.46 -11.34
CA TYR A 23 -14.09 -26.17 -10.66
C TYR A 23 -15.23 -25.23 -11.06
N GLY A 24 -15.90 -25.50 -12.19
CA GLY A 24 -16.92 -24.60 -12.75
C GLY A 24 -16.34 -23.36 -13.45
N ASP A 25 -15.06 -23.38 -13.80
CA ASP A 25 -14.37 -22.31 -14.52
C ASP A 25 -13.37 -22.87 -15.55
N TRP A 26 -12.51 -21.99 -16.08
CA TRP A 26 -11.53 -22.30 -17.13
C TRP A 26 -10.52 -23.40 -16.73
N ARG A 27 -10.34 -23.71 -15.44
CA ARG A 27 -9.48 -24.83 -14.99
C ARG A 27 -10.03 -26.18 -15.46
N ASP A 28 -11.32 -26.28 -15.71
CA ASP A 28 -11.95 -27.48 -16.27
C ASP A 28 -11.44 -27.76 -17.69
N ASP A 29 -11.25 -26.71 -18.49
CA ASP A 29 -10.65 -26.83 -19.82
C ASP A 29 -9.17 -27.21 -19.75
N LEU A 30 -8.42 -26.66 -18.78
CA LEU A 30 -7.02 -27.04 -18.55
C LEU A 30 -6.90 -28.52 -18.16
N SER A 31 -7.73 -29.00 -17.23
CA SER A 31 -7.76 -30.40 -16.80
C SER A 31 -8.14 -31.34 -17.96
N LYS A 32 -9.18 -30.97 -18.72
CA LYS A 32 -9.71 -31.77 -19.84
C LYS A 32 -8.77 -31.82 -21.03
N ASN A 33 -8.28 -30.66 -21.47
CA ASN A 33 -7.55 -30.50 -22.74
C ASN A 33 -6.04 -30.44 -22.56
N GLY A 34 -5.54 -30.21 -21.34
CA GLY A 34 -4.11 -30.04 -21.06
C GLY A 34 -3.60 -28.63 -21.35
N PHE A 35 -4.46 -27.73 -21.79
CA PHE A 35 -4.16 -26.31 -22.00
C PHE A 35 -5.44 -25.46 -21.91
N VAL A 36 -5.26 -24.15 -21.72
CA VAL A 36 -6.35 -23.16 -21.67
C VAL A 36 -5.83 -21.77 -22.06
N VAL A 37 -6.74 -20.91 -22.53
CA VAL A 37 -6.47 -19.48 -22.74
C VAL A 37 -7.32 -18.67 -21.77
N VAL A 38 -6.69 -18.09 -20.76
CA VAL A 38 -7.31 -17.16 -19.82
C VAL A 38 -7.42 -15.80 -20.48
N LYS A 39 -8.65 -15.37 -20.76
CA LYS A 39 -8.91 -14.15 -21.51
C LYS A 39 -8.68 -12.90 -20.67
N ASN A 40 -8.07 -11.88 -21.28
CA ASN A 40 -7.88 -10.56 -20.67
C ASN A 40 -7.21 -10.64 -19.27
N ALA A 41 -6.21 -11.52 -19.12
CA ALA A 41 -5.40 -11.61 -17.90
C ALA A 41 -4.61 -10.31 -17.67
N ILE A 42 -4.24 -9.62 -18.75
CA ILE A 42 -3.70 -8.28 -18.76
C ILE A 42 -4.63 -7.41 -19.61
N PRO A 43 -5.05 -6.22 -19.14
CA PRO A 43 -5.76 -5.26 -19.98
C PRO A 43 -4.98 -4.94 -21.26
N ARG A 44 -5.71 -4.90 -22.38
CA ARG A 44 -5.11 -4.80 -23.73
C ARG A 44 -4.14 -3.64 -23.89
N ASP A 45 -4.45 -2.47 -23.36
CA ASP A 45 -3.60 -1.27 -23.41
C ASP A 45 -2.25 -1.48 -22.72
N ARG A 46 -2.23 -2.24 -21.62
CA ARG A 46 -1.01 -2.58 -20.89
C ARG A 46 -0.19 -3.63 -21.64
N ALA A 47 -0.85 -4.65 -22.20
CA ALA A 47 -0.20 -5.64 -23.05
C ALA A 47 0.46 -5.01 -24.29
N GLU A 48 -0.24 -4.08 -24.96
CA GLU A 48 0.29 -3.31 -26.08
C GLU A 48 1.50 -2.45 -25.64
N ARG A 49 1.46 -1.84 -24.44
CA ARG A 49 2.60 -1.12 -23.88
C ARG A 49 3.82 -2.02 -23.62
N TYR A 50 3.63 -3.21 -23.04
CA TYR A 50 4.72 -4.18 -22.86
C TYR A 50 5.30 -4.63 -24.19
N GLN A 51 4.45 -4.81 -25.21
CA GLN A 51 4.91 -5.08 -26.57
C GLN A 51 5.79 -3.95 -27.12
N GLN A 52 5.37 -2.69 -26.97
CA GLN A 52 6.18 -1.54 -27.40
C GLN A 52 7.51 -1.45 -26.64
N GLN A 53 7.54 -1.81 -25.35
CA GLN A 53 8.79 -1.86 -24.58
C GLN A 53 9.72 -2.98 -25.07
N ALA A 54 9.19 -4.16 -25.41
CA ALA A 54 9.96 -5.23 -26.04
C ALA A 54 10.52 -4.80 -27.41
N PHE A 55 9.75 -4.02 -28.18
CA PHE A 55 10.20 -3.43 -29.44
C PHE A 55 11.30 -2.40 -29.23
N GLY A 56 11.14 -1.49 -28.27
CA GLY A 56 12.18 -0.53 -27.89
C GLY A 56 13.46 -1.22 -27.42
N TRP A 57 13.34 -2.32 -26.68
CA TRP A 57 14.48 -3.16 -26.31
C TRP A 57 15.18 -3.74 -27.53
N LEU A 58 14.45 -4.26 -28.52
CA LEU A 58 15.04 -4.79 -29.76
C LEU A 58 15.72 -3.68 -30.59
N GLN A 59 15.07 -2.51 -30.70
CA GLN A 59 15.59 -1.32 -31.41
C GLN A 59 16.83 -0.72 -30.72
N SER A 60 17.03 -0.96 -29.43
CA SER A 60 18.26 -0.54 -28.73
C SER A 60 19.52 -1.22 -29.28
N PHE A 61 19.39 -2.33 -30.03
CA PHE A 61 20.51 -2.97 -30.72
C PHE A 61 20.70 -2.39 -32.12
N ASP A 62 19.64 -1.98 -32.82
CA ASP A 62 19.73 -1.38 -34.14
C ASP A 62 18.78 -0.18 -34.26
N PRO A 63 19.29 1.07 -34.15
CA PRO A 63 18.47 2.26 -34.26
C PRO A 63 17.76 2.43 -35.61
N ASP A 64 18.24 1.75 -36.66
CA ASP A 64 17.65 1.77 -38.00
C ASP A 64 16.48 0.75 -38.12
N LEU A 65 16.27 -0.10 -37.11
CA LEU A 65 15.25 -1.15 -37.12
C LEU A 65 13.84 -0.55 -37.07
N ASP A 66 13.07 -0.79 -38.12
CA ASP A 66 11.66 -0.45 -38.19
C ASP A 66 10.82 -1.74 -38.34
N LEU A 67 10.09 -2.08 -37.29
CA LEU A 67 9.25 -3.28 -37.23
C LEU A 67 8.06 -3.25 -38.19
N LYS A 68 7.78 -2.12 -38.84
CA LYS A 68 6.77 -2.03 -39.91
C LYS A 68 7.36 -2.18 -41.31
N ARG A 69 8.69 -2.18 -41.43
CA ARG A 69 9.43 -2.22 -42.70
C ARG A 69 10.40 -3.40 -42.71
N PRO A 70 9.97 -4.59 -43.19
CA PRO A 70 10.78 -5.81 -43.21
C PRO A 70 12.15 -5.66 -43.91
N GLU A 71 12.28 -4.73 -44.86
CA GLU A 71 13.53 -4.40 -45.54
C GLU A 71 14.61 -3.84 -44.60
N THR A 72 14.24 -3.37 -43.41
CA THR A 72 15.18 -2.90 -42.38
C THR A 72 15.71 -4.01 -41.49
N TRP A 73 15.13 -5.22 -41.55
CA TRP A 73 15.44 -6.29 -40.62
C TRP A 73 16.74 -7.00 -41.00
N ASN A 74 17.84 -6.55 -40.38
CA ASN A 74 19.16 -7.14 -40.59
C ASN A 74 19.54 -8.06 -39.42
N LEU A 75 19.59 -9.37 -39.67
CA LEU A 75 19.90 -10.39 -38.67
C LEU A 75 21.26 -10.15 -37.97
N ASP A 76 22.26 -9.59 -38.66
CA ASP A 76 23.60 -9.36 -38.11
C ASP A 76 23.65 -8.21 -37.09
N ARG A 77 22.66 -7.30 -37.16
CA ARG A 77 22.54 -6.13 -36.28
C ARG A 77 21.64 -6.36 -35.07
N LEU A 78 20.75 -7.34 -35.16
CA LEU A 78 19.85 -7.76 -34.09
C LEU A 78 20.60 -8.53 -32.97
N PRO A 79 20.07 -8.54 -31.74
CA PRO A 79 20.62 -9.37 -30.68
C PRO A 79 20.54 -10.86 -31.06
N ILE A 80 21.48 -11.64 -30.54
CA ILE A 80 21.50 -13.08 -30.75
C ILE A 80 20.24 -13.69 -30.16
N GLN A 81 19.52 -14.37 -31.03
CA GLN A 81 18.30 -15.09 -30.71
C GLN A 81 18.59 -16.59 -30.76
N THR A 82 18.04 -17.35 -29.82
CA THR A 82 18.17 -18.81 -29.82
C THR A 82 17.56 -19.42 -31.08
N GLU A 83 17.91 -20.68 -31.37
CA GLU A 83 17.25 -21.48 -32.42
C GLU A 83 15.74 -21.65 -32.19
N ARG A 84 15.25 -21.34 -30.97
CA ARG A 84 13.83 -21.38 -30.58
C ARG A 84 13.11 -20.04 -30.65
N ASN A 85 13.72 -19.04 -31.28
CA ASN A 85 13.22 -17.66 -31.40
C ASN A 85 13.04 -16.95 -30.06
N THR A 86 13.83 -17.33 -29.05
CA THR A 86 13.80 -16.70 -27.73
C THR A 86 15.04 -15.86 -27.48
N TYR A 87 14.91 -14.88 -26.59
CA TYR A 87 15.98 -14.09 -26.00
C TYR A 87 16.04 -14.42 -24.52
N GLU A 88 17.17 -14.99 -24.10
CA GLU A 88 17.47 -15.37 -22.72
C GLU A 88 18.76 -14.73 -22.20
N HIS A 89 19.56 -14.15 -23.10
CA HIS A 89 20.77 -13.40 -22.79
C HIS A 89 20.47 -11.91 -22.56
N TYR A 90 21.54 -11.11 -22.41
CA TYR A 90 21.47 -9.64 -22.31
C TYR A 90 20.68 -9.12 -21.10
N ALA A 91 20.54 -9.96 -20.06
CA ALA A 91 19.70 -9.71 -18.89
C ALA A 91 18.22 -9.38 -19.21
N VAL A 92 17.75 -9.70 -20.42
CA VAL A 92 16.42 -9.31 -20.91
C VAL A 92 15.31 -9.81 -19.98
N VAL A 93 15.49 -11.00 -19.40
CA VAL A 93 14.53 -11.63 -18.51
C VAL A 93 14.30 -10.88 -17.20
N HIS A 94 15.12 -9.88 -16.89
CA HIS A 94 14.98 -8.98 -15.73
C HIS A 94 14.71 -7.51 -16.11
N GLU A 95 14.41 -7.23 -17.38
CA GLU A 95 13.94 -5.90 -17.79
C GLU A 95 12.64 -5.53 -17.07
N ARG A 96 12.43 -4.23 -16.84
CA ARG A 96 11.26 -3.70 -16.14
C ARG A 96 9.95 -4.23 -16.69
N PHE A 97 9.77 -4.21 -18.02
CA PHE A 97 8.54 -4.69 -18.67
C PHE A 97 8.30 -6.20 -18.48
N MET A 98 9.37 -7.00 -18.37
CA MET A 98 9.25 -8.44 -18.11
C MET A 98 8.71 -8.69 -16.71
N TRP A 99 9.20 -7.93 -15.72
CA TRP A 99 8.72 -8.00 -14.35
C TRP A 99 7.32 -7.44 -14.19
N GLU A 100 7.04 -6.27 -14.76
CA GLU A 100 5.71 -5.67 -14.71
C GLU A 100 4.66 -6.62 -15.30
N ALA A 101 4.92 -7.24 -16.45
CA ALA A 101 4.01 -8.23 -17.05
C ALA A 101 3.82 -9.48 -16.18
N ARG A 102 4.88 -9.98 -15.53
CA ARG A 102 4.78 -11.10 -14.58
C ARG A 102 3.92 -10.75 -13.36
N MET A 103 4.03 -9.51 -12.86
CA MET A 103 3.32 -9.04 -11.67
C MET A 103 1.88 -8.59 -11.94
N GLU A 104 1.40 -8.70 -13.18
CA GLU A 104 0.02 -8.35 -13.51
C GLU A 104 -0.99 -9.19 -12.71
N PRO A 105 -1.99 -8.57 -12.05
CA PRO A 105 -2.90 -9.28 -11.15
C PRO A 105 -3.57 -10.49 -11.81
N GLY A 106 -4.13 -10.33 -13.01
CA GLY A 106 -4.80 -11.43 -13.71
C GLY A 106 -3.85 -12.56 -14.14
N VAL A 107 -2.54 -12.31 -14.24
CA VAL A 107 -1.54 -13.36 -14.46
C VAL A 107 -1.28 -14.11 -13.16
N VAL A 108 -0.97 -13.39 -12.08
CA VAL A 108 -0.67 -14.00 -10.77
C VAL A 108 -1.88 -14.77 -10.25
N GLU A 109 -3.06 -14.17 -10.25
CA GLU A 109 -4.32 -14.78 -9.80
C GLU A 109 -4.66 -16.08 -10.56
N ALA A 110 -4.32 -16.16 -11.85
CA ALA A 110 -4.57 -17.38 -12.63
C ALA A 110 -3.75 -18.56 -12.08
N PHE A 111 -2.48 -18.33 -11.75
CA PHE A 111 -1.65 -19.36 -11.13
C PHE A 111 -2.01 -19.60 -9.67
N GLU A 112 -2.42 -18.58 -8.91
CA GLU A 112 -2.89 -18.75 -7.53
C GLU A 112 -4.14 -19.65 -7.48
N LYS A 113 -5.06 -19.50 -8.45
CA LYS A 113 -6.24 -20.36 -8.62
C LYS A 113 -5.89 -21.79 -8.99
N ILE A 114 -4.87 -22.01 -9.81
CA ILE A 114 -4.41 -23.36 -10.16
C ILE A 114 -3.84 -24.04 -8.91
N TRP A 115 -2.93 -23.36 -8.22
CA TRP A 115 -2.17 -23.98 -7.14
C TRP A 115 -2.84 -23.92 -5.76
N GLY A 116 -3.92 -23.13 -5.63
CA GLY A 116 -4.66 -22.94 -4.38
C GLY A 116 -3.85 -22.19 -3.31
N THR A 117 -2.90 -21.33 -3.70
CA THR A 117 -2.08 -20.54 -2.77
C THR A 117 -1.55 -19.26 -3.42
N THR A 118 -1.37 -18.22 -2.60
CA THR A 118 -0.73 -16.95 -2.97
C THR A 118 0.80 -16.97 -2.82
N GLU A 119 1.35 -18.00 -2.18
CA GLU A 119 2.80 -18.17 -1.93
C GLU A 119 3.49 -18.78 -3.16
N LEU A 120 3.52 -18.01 -4.25
CA LEU A 120 4.09 -18.44 -5.53
C LEU A 120 5.49 -17.87 -5.76
N ILE A 121 6.28 -18.63 -6.51
CA ILE A 121 7.54 -18.22 -7.12
C ILE A 121 7.48 -18.39 -8.63
N VAL A 122 8.20 -17.54 -9.38
CA VAL A 122 8.11 -17.45 -10.85
C VAL A 122 9.41 -17.86 -11.55
N SER A 123 9.35 -18.50 -12.71
CA SER A 123 10.53 -18.74 -13.57
C SER A 123 11.10 -17.44 -14.17
N PHE A 124 12.42 -17.30 -14.29
CA PHE A 124 13.08 -16.22 -15.04
C PHE A 124 13.32 -16.67 -16.49
N ASP A 125 12.23 -17.06 -17.16
CA ASP A 125 12.29 -17.54 -18.53
C ASP A 125 12.33 -16.38 -19.53
N SER A 126 12.29 -16.73 -20.81
CA SER A 126 12.71 -15.93 -21.94
C SER A 126 11.63 -15.01 -22.52
N LEU A 127 12.10 -14.01 -23.27
CA LEU A 127 11.29 -13.20 -24.17
C LEU A 127 11.29 -13.85 -25.56
N ASN A 128 10.19 -13.76 -26.31
CA ASN A 128 10.18 -14.10 -27.73
C ASN A 128 9.63 -12.93 -28.53
N VAL A 129 10.46 -12.44 -29.45
CA VAL A 129 10.05 -11.52 -30.52
C VAL A 129 10.41 -12.18 -31.84
N THR A 130 9.43 -12.75 -32.54
CA THR A 130 9.63 -13.40 -33.84
C THR A 130 9.21 -12.46 -34.96
N LEU A 131 10.18 -12.07 -35.78
CA LEU A 131 9.96 -11.29 -36.99
C LEU A 131 9.55 -12.24 -38.14
N PRO A 132 8.33 -12.13 -38.69
CA PRO A 132 7.82 -13.07 -39.68
C PRO A 132 8.64 -13.03 -40.98
N ASN A 133 8.88 -14.17 -41.62
CA ASN A 133 9.66 -14.26 -42.87
C ASN A 133 11.17 -13.93 -42.75
N LEU A 134 11.69 -13.62 -41.56
CA LEU A 134 13.14 -13.35 -41.38
C LEU A 134 13.99 -14.62 -41.39
N LYS A 135 13.46 -15.70 -40.80
CA LYS A 135 14.11 -17.02 -40.74
C LYS A 135 13.26 -18.05 -41.48
N PRO A 136 13.87 -19.14 -41.99
CA PRO A 136 13.13 -20.28 -42.52
C PRO A 136 12.16 -20.85 -41.49
N VAL A 137 10.99 -21.29 -41.94
CA VAL A 137 10.04 -22.01 -41.09
C VAL A 137 10.66 -23.32 -40.65
N ARG A 138 10.56 -23.59 -39.34
CA ARG A 138 11.06 -24.80 -38.73
C ARG A 138 9.99 -25.89 -38.76
N ASP A 139 10.42 -27.12 -38.98
CA ASP A 139 9.57 -28.30 -38.89
C ASP A 139 9.03 -28.49 -37.45
N PRO A 140 7.85 -29.09 -37.25
CA PRO A 140 7.35 -29.42 -35.92
C PRO A 140 8.34 -30.25 -35.09
N TRP A 141 8.53 -29.90 -33.81
CA TRP A 141 9.31 -30.68 -32.83
C TRP A 141 8.42 -31.06 -31.63
N PRO A 142 7.51 -32.03 -31.76
CA PRO A 142 6.65 -32.41 -30.65
C PRO A 142 7.49 -32.84 -29.44
N HIS A 143 7.25 -32.20 -28.31
CA HIS A 143 7.92 -32.53 -27.05
C HIS A 143 7.02 -32.25 -25.85
N VAL A 144 7.41 -32.81 -24.71
CA VAL A 144 6.93 -32.44 -23.38
C VAL A 144 8.12 -32.00 -22.55
N ASP A 145 7.84 -31.21 -21.51
CA ASP A 145 8.87 -30.66 -20.61
C ASP A 145 8.74 -31.19 -19.17
N GLN A 146 8.14 -32.36 -19.04
CA GLN A 146 8.17 -33.14 -17.83
C GLN A 146 8.81 -34.51 -18.08
N ALA A 147 9.82 -34.86 -17.28
CA ALA A 147 10.55 -36.12 -17.39
C ALA A 147 9.61 -37.34 -17.28
N PRO A 148 9.89 -38.47 -17.98
CA PRO A 148 9.11 -39.70 -17.88
C PRO A 148 8.95 -40.26 -16.45
N ARG A 149 9.94 -40.01 -15.60
CA ARG A 149 9.92 -40.40 -14.19
C ARG A 149 8.93 -39.57 -13.35
N LYS A 150 8.58 -38.35 -13.75
CA LYS A 150 7.63 -37.49 -13.02
C LYS A 150 6.20 -37.82 -13.45
N ARG A 151 5.45 -38.49 -12.59
CA ARG A 151 4.06 -38.92 -12.81
C ARG A 151 3.09 -37.93 -12.19
N GLY A 152 1.93 -37.73 -12.81
CA GLY A 152 0.99 -36.66 -12.43
C GLY A 152 1.44 -35.27 -12.90
N LEU A 153 0.74 -34.21 -12.54
CA LEU A 153 1.03 -32.83 -12.95
C LEU A 153 2.07 -32.19 -12.03
N HIS A 154 3.27 -31.86 -12.51
CA HIS A 154 4.30 -31.19 -11.70
C HIS A 154 4.51 -29.72 -12.05
N CYS A 155 4.16 -29.29 -13.26
CA CYS A 155 4.39 -27.93 -13.72
C CYS A 155 3.30 -27.49 -14.71
N ILE A 156 2.79 -26.28 -14.51
CA ILE A 156 1.99 -25.55 -15.49
C ILE A 156 2.88 -24.46 -16.09
N GLN A 157 3.08 -24.53 -17.39
CA GLN A 157 3.78 -23.50 -18.14
C GLN A 157 2.81 -22.39 -18.58
N GLY A 158 3.37 -21.21 -18.84
CA GLY A 158 2.58 -20.06 -19.25
C GLY A 158 3.27 -19.20 -20.31
N ILE A 159 2.43 -18.65 -21.19
CA ILE A 159 2.78 -17.60 -22.15
C ILE A 159 1.87 -16.40 -21.86
N ILE A 160 2.49 -15.30 -21.45
CA ILE A 160 1.85 -13.99 -21.44
C ILE A 160 1.89 -13.47 -22.88
N ASN A 161 0.72 -13.40 -23.52
CA ASN A 161 0.61 -13.12 -24.95
C ASN A 161 0.49 -11.60 -25.19
N LEU A 162 1.47 -10.99 -25.87
CA LEU A 162 1.51 -9.53 -26.10
C LEU A 162 1.16 -9.13 -27.53
N SER A 163 1.08 -10.09 -28.45
CA SER A 163 0.71 -9.90 -29.86
C SER A 163 -0.51 -10.74 -30.22
N LYS A 164 -1.23 -10.36 -31.27
CA LYS A 164 -2.27 -11.24 -31.83
C LYS A 164 -1.66 -12.58 -32.27
N ALA A 165 -2.38 -13.67 -32.03
CA ALA A 165 -2.07 -15.01 -32.50
C ALA A 165 -3.28 -15.57 -33.23
N GLY A 166 -3.42 -15.25 -34.53
CA GLY A 166 -4.46 -15.74 -35.43
C GLY A 166 -4.05 -16.98 -36.24
N ASP A 167 -4.88 -17.35 -37.21
CA ASP A 167 -4.75 -18.60 -37.99
C ASP A 167 -3.48 -18.71 -38.83
N ASN A 168 -2.85 -17.61 -39.22
CA ASN A 168 -1.59 -17.60 -39.97
C ASN A 168 -0.39 -17.14 -39.12
N ASP A 169 -0.62 -16.68 -37.89
CA ASP A 169 0.42 -16.12 -37.04
C ASP A 169 1.16 -17.19 -36.24
N GLY A 170 2.37 -16.86 -35.77
CA GLY A 170 3.13 -17.73 -34.88
C GLY A 170 2.47 -17.81 -33.49
N SER A 171 2.38 -19.00 -32.92
CA SER A 171 1.77 -19.23 -31.60
C SER A 171 2.27 -20.53 -30.98
N LEU A 172 1.75 -20.92 -29.82
CA LEU A 172 1.90 -22.26 -29.28
C LEU A 172 1.05 -23.25 -30.10
N VAL A 173 1.62 -24.41 -30.42
CA VAL A 173 0.86 -25.56 -30.94
C VAL A 173 0.88 -26.64 -29.88
N VAL A 174 -0.29 -27.20 -29.57
CA VAL A 174 -0.50 -28.24 -28.56
C VAL A 174 -1.21 -29.42 -29.18
N ILE A 175 -1.15 -30.59 -28.54
CA ILE A 175 -1.99 -31.74 -28.86
C ILE A 175 -2.96 -31.94 -27.69
N PRO A 176 -4.20 -31.41 -27.78
CA PRO A 176 -5.15 -31.45 -26.67
C PRO A 176 -5.42 -32.88 -26.21
N GLY A 177 -5.41 -33.11 -24.89
CA GLY A 177 -5.65 -34.42 -24.28
C GLY A 177 -4.44 -35.36 -24.23
N SER A 178 -3.31 -35.00 -24.85
CA SER A 178 -2.11 -35.84 -24.86
C SER A 178 -1.53 -36.08 -23.46
N HIS A 179 -1.63 -35.10 -22.55
CA HIS A 179 -1.17 -35.19 -21.16
C HIS A 179 -1.76 -36.38 -20.39
N ARG A 180 -2.97 -36.82 -20.76
CA ARG A 180 -3.67 -37.97 -20.15
C ARG A 180 -3.12 -39.31 -20.60
N LEU A 181 -2.45 -39.34 -21.75
CA LEU A 181 -1.90 -40.54 -22.39
C LEU A 181 -0.38 -40.65 -22.25
N ILE A 182 0.30 -39.59 -21.81
CA ILE A 182 1.77 -39.58 -21.63
C ILE A 182 2.25 -40.71 -20.73
N ALA A 183 1.57 -40.97 -19.60
CA ALA A 183 1.97 -42.03 -18.68
C ALA A 183 1.87 -43.41 -19.34
N GLU A 184 0.75 -43.69 -20.02
CA GLU A 184 0.54 -44.94 -20.77
C GLU A 184 1.58 -45.08 -21.89
N PHE A 185 1.87 -44.01 -22.61
CA PHE A 185 2.91 -44.01 -23.64
C PHE A 185 4.26 -44.42 -23.05
N TYR A 186 4.70 -43.80 -21.95
CA TYR A 186 5.97 -44.18 -21.32
C TYR A 186 5.98 -45.62 -20.83
N ASP A 187 4.87 -46.10 -20.27
CA ASP A 187 4.78 -47.45 -19.70
C ASP A 187 4.74 -48.55 -20.77
N THR A 188 4.26 -48.23 -21.98
CA THR A 188 4.03 -49.22 -23.04
C THR A 188 4.95 -49.10 -24.25
N LYS A 189 5.56 -47.93 -24.46
CA LYS A 189 6.39 -47.62 -25.65
C LYS A 189 7.84 -47.26 -25.32
N THR A 190 8.20 -47.11 -24.05
CA THR A 190 9.58 -46.80 -23.65
C THR A 190 10.12 -47.79 -22.64
N ASP A 191 11.44 -47.82 -22.49
CA ASP A 191 12.11 -48.63 -21.47
C ASP A 191 12.52 -47.72 -20.30
N PRO A 192 11.99 -47.96 -19.07
CA PRO A 192 12.37 -47.19 -17.89
C PRO A 192 13.87 -47.18 -17.57
N SER A 193 14.61 -48.20 -18.01
CA SER A 193 16.07 -48.27 -17.81
C SER A 193 16.83 -47.27 -18.68
N THR A 194 16.20 -46.75 -19.74
CA THR A 194 16.81 -45.77 -20.66
C THR A 194 16.36 -44.33 -20.37
N TRP A 195 15.56 -44.10 -19.33
CA TRP A 195 15.10 -42.74 -19.02
C TRP A 195 16.24 -41.86 -18.53
N GLU A 196 16.36 -40.68 -19.13
CA GLU A 196 17.30 -39.64 -18.70
C GLU A 196 16.71 -38.80 -17.56
N LEU A 197 17.57 -38.13 -16.80
CA LEU A 197 17.16 -37.17 -15.77
C LEU A 197 16.67 -35.83 -16.35
N ARG A 198 16.73 -35.66 -17.68
CA ARG A 198 16.26 -34.45 -18.36
C ARG A 198 14.75 -34.34 -18.31
N ASP A 199 14.27 -33.12 -18.07
CA ASP A 199 12.84 -32.86 -18.00
C ASP A 199 12.18 -32.71 -19.38
N ASN A 200 12.93 -32.65 -20.49
CA ASN A 200 12.34 -32.63 -21.82
C ASN A 200 12.42 -33.98 -22.54
N ARG A 201 11.35 -34.36 -23.24
CA ARG A 201 11.29 -35.54 -24.13
C ARG A 201 10.66 -35.17 -25.47
N TYR A 202 11.43 -35.36 -26.54
CA TYR A 202 11.00 -35.16 -27.93
C TYR A 202 10.43 -36.44 -28.52
N PHE A 203 9.36 -36.37 -29.30
CA PHE A 203 8.68 -37.52 -29.90
C PHE A 203 9.08 -37.69 -31.37
N SER A 204 9.45 -38.91 -31.76
CA SER A 204 9.67 -39.25 -33.17
C SER A 204 8.34 -39.36 -33.93
N LYS A 205 8.39 -39.54 -35.25
CA LYS A 205 7.17 -39.78 -36.04
C LYS A 205 6.46 -41.07 -35.59
N GLU A 206 7.23 -42.12 -35.31
CA GLU A 206 6.72 -43.40 -34.80
C GLU A 206 6.10 -43.25 -33.41
N ASP A 207 6.70 -42.45 -32.54
CA ASP A 207 6.11 -42.12 -31.24
C ASP A 207 4.76 -41.40 -31.41
N MET A 208 4.68 -40.47 -32.37
CA MET A 208 3.47 -39.69 -32.65
C MET A 208 2.29 -40.53 -33.14
N GLU A 209 2.54 -41.64 -33.85
CA GLU A 209 1.50 -42.59 -34.29
C GLU A 209 0.66 -43.14 -33.11
N PHE A 210 1.25 -43.26 -31.91
CA PHE A 210 0.52 -43.67 -30.71
C PHE A 210 -0.61 -42.70 -30.34
N PHE A 211 -0.36 -41.39 -30.46
CA PHE A 211 -1.33 -40.35 -30.11
C PHE A 211 -2.33 -40.13 -31.25
N GLU A 212 -1.86 -40.16 -32.49
CA GLU A 212 -2.69 -40.01 -33.69
C GLU A 212 -3.69 -41.16 -33.85
N SER A 213 -3.28 -42.41 -33.57
CA SER A 213 -4.17 -43.58 -33.59
C SER A 213 -5.28 -43.53 -32.53
N ARG A 214 -5.14 -42.69 -31.50
CA ARG A 214 -6.16 -42.39 -30.49
C ARG A 214 -7.01 -41.15 -30.85
N GLY A 215 -6.84 -40.62 -32.06
CA GLY A 215 -7.62 -39.51 -32.58
C GLY A 215 -7.13 -38.12 -32.13
N LEU A 216 -6.00 -38.02 -31.46
CA LEU A 216 -5.45 -36.73 -31.05
C LEU A 216 -4.76 -36.04 -32.23
N LYS A 217 -4.93 -34.72 -32.34
CA LYS A 217 -4.38 -33.92 -33.44
C LYS A 217 -3.76 -32.63 -32.92
N PRO A 218 -2.75 -32.09 -33.63
CA PRO A 218 -2.22 -30.76 -33.34
C PRO A 218 -3.29 -29.67 -33.46
N GLN A 219 -3.26 -28.74 -32.53
CA GLN A 219 -4.09 -27.54 -32.51
C GLN A 219 -3.21 -26.33 -32.22
N LYS A 220 -3.28 -25.32 -33.08
CA LYS A 220 -2.69 -24.02 -32.80
C LYS A 220 -3.55 -23.26 -31.80
N VAL A 221 -2.93 -22.67 -30.78
CA VAL A 221 -3.61 -21.87 -29.78
C VAL A 221 -3.80 -20.45 -30.30
N LEU A 222 -5.05 -19.99 -30.35
CA LEU A 222 -5.39 -18.62 -30.75
C LEU A 222 -5.53 -17.72 -29.52
N ALA A 223 -4.95 -16.53 -29.57
CA ALA A 223 -4.92 -15.60 -28.44
C ALA A 223 -4.86 -14.14 -28.91
N GLU A 224 -5.42 -13.24 -28.11
CA GLU A 224 -5.35 -11.79 -28.31
C GLU A 224 -4.28 -11.17 -27.38
N PRO A 225 -3.78 -9.95 -27.67
CA PRO A 225 -2.92 -9.24 -26.74
C PRO A 225 -3.57 -9.10 -25.37
N GLY A 226 -2.85 -9.54 -24.33
CA GLY A 226 -3.30 -9.55 -22.94
C GLY A 226 -3.90 -10.87 -22.45
N ASP A 227 -4.10 -11.84 -23.34
CA ASP A 227 -4.46 -13.20 -22.93
C ASP A 227 -3.26 -13.93 -22.29
N LEU A 228 -3.56 -14.88 -21.40
CA LEU A 228 -2.58 -15.79 -20.80
C LEU A 228 -2.86 -17.21 -21.28
N ILE A 229 -1.90 -17.82 -21.97
CA ILE A 229 -1.98 -19.23 -22.41
C ILE A 229 -1.31 -20.08 -21.34
N LEU A 230 -2.00 -21.08 -20.81
CA LEU A 230 -1.49 -22.00 -19.80
C LEU A 230 -1.56 -23.44 -20.31
N TRP A 231 -0.56 -24.26 -20.01
CA TRP A 231 -0.60 -25.68 -20.34
C TRP A 231 0.13 -26.55 -19.32
N ASP A 232 -0.36 -27.78 -19.18
CA ASP A 232 0.30 -28.85 -18.44
C ASP A 232 1.61 -29.22 -19.13
N SER A 233 2.74 -29.28 -18.41
CA SER A 233 4.04 -29.64 -18.99
C SER A 233 4.07 -31.03 -19.65
N ARG A 234 3.07 -31.88 -19.40
CA ARG A 234 2.86 -33.18 -20.07
C ARG A 234 2.09 -33.06 -21.39
N THR A 235 1.51 -31.92 -21.72
CA THR A 235 0.84 -31.72 -23.01
C THR A 235 1.90 -31.62 -24.09
N ILE A 236 1.82 -32.49 -25.12
CA ILE A 236 2.74 -32.43 -26.27
C ILE A 236 2.55 -31.10 -26.97
N HIS A 237 3.65 -30.36 -27.15
CA HIS A 237 3.60 -29.01 -27.70
C HIS A 237 4.87 -28.65 -28.46
N TRP A 238 4.81 -27.53 -29.19
CA TRP A 238 5.96 -26.85 -29.81
C TRP A 238 5.61 -25.40 -30.17
N GLY A 239 6.63 -24.60 -30.48
CA GLY A 239 6.44 -23.25 -31.01
C GLY A 239 6.09 -23.29 -32.49
N GLY A 240 4.88 -22.84 -32.84
CA GLY A 240 4.47 -22.61 -34.22
C GLY A 240 5.07 -21.32 -34.79
N GLU A 241 5.53 -21.41 -36.03
CA GLU A 241 6.04 -20.27 -36.80
C GLU A 241 4.90 -19.54 -37.53
N PRO A 242 5.03 -18.23 -37.80
CA PRO A 242 4.13 -17.54 -38.71
C PRO A 242 4.22 -18.13 -40.12
N GLU A 243 3.08 -18.26 -40.79
CA GLU A 243 3.01 -18.80 -42.15
C GLU A 243 3.70 -17.83 -43.15
N PRO A 244 4.67 -18.31 -43.95
CA PRO A 244 5.39 -17.47 -44.89
C PRO A 244 4.47 -16.77 -45.88
N GLY A 245 4.64 -15.45 -46.01
CA GLY A 245 3.87 -14.60 -46.91
C GLY A 245 2.39 -14.41 -46.54
N LYS A 246 1.93 -14.92 -45.39
CA LYS A 246 0.54 -14.79 -44.93
C LYS A 246 0.37 -14.08 -43.59
N SER A 247 1.45 -13.91 -42.84
CA SER A 247 1.45 -13.16 -41.58
C SER A 247 2.52 -12.06 -41.61
N ASP A 248 2.11 -10.87 -41.20
CA ASP A 248 2.94 -9.70 -40.94
C ASP A 248 3.04 -9.40 -39.44
N VAL A 249 2.47 -10.27 -38.59
CA VAL A 249 2.45 -10.07 -37.15
C VAL A 249 3.81 -10.41 -36.55
N VAL A 250 4.43 -9.43 -35.90
CA VAL A 250 5.60 -9.64 -35.04
C VAL A 250 5.14 -10.31 -33.74
N ARG A 251 5.31 -11.63 -33.67
CA ARG A 251 4.92 -12.41 -32.49
C ARG A 251 5.74 -11.94 -31.30
N THR A 252 5.06 -11.50 -30.24
CA THR A 252 5.69 -11.00 -29.02
C THR A 252 5.05 -11.71 -27.82
N VAL A 253 5.85 -12.50 -27.09
CA VAL A 253 5.36 -13.23 -25.91
C VAL A 253 6.42 -13.30 -24.81
N ILE A 254 5.96 -13.42 -23.57
CA ILE A 254 6.81 -13.64 -22.39
C ILE A 254 6.50 -15.02 -21.81
N TYR A 255 7.53 -15.84 -21.64
CA TYR A 255 7.39 -17.13 -20.96
C TYR A 255 7.45 -16.92 -19.44
N ALA A 256 6.45 -17.42 -18.74
CA ALA A 256 6.38 -17.35 -17.29
C ALA A 256 5.54 -18.51 -16.74
N ALA A 257 6.18 -19.34 -15.93
CA ALA A 257 5.52 -20.35 -15.11
C ALA A 257 5.62 -19.98 -13.65
N TYR A 258 4.64 -20.41 -12.86
CA TYR A 258 4.61 -20.20 -11.42
C TYR A 258 4.36 -21.52 -10.72
N ALA A 259 4.89 -21.64 -9.51
CA ALA A 259 4.62 -22.78 -8.64
C ALA A 259 4.69 -22.33 -7.17
N PRO A 260 4.07 -23.07 -6.24
CA PRO A 260 4.18 -22.79 -4.81
C PRO A 260 5.64 -22.85 -4.35
N ALA A 261 6.06 -21.88 -3.55
CA ALA A 261 7.40 -21.83 -2.97
C ALA A 261 7.73 -23.12 -2.18
N LYS A 262 6.72 -23.70 -1.49
CA LYS A 262 6.84 -24.95 -0.73
C LYS A 262 7.25 -26.19 -1.55
N LEU A 263 7.10 -26.15 -2.89
CA LEU A 263 7.55 -27.23 -3.76
C LEU A 263 9.05 -27.16 -4.08
N ALA A 264 9.69 -26.02 -3.81
CA ALA A 264 11.11 -25.85 -4.09
C ALA A 264 11.97 -26.41 -2.96
N SER A 265 13.05 -27.10 -3.33
CA SER A 265 14.07 -27.48 -2.35
C SER A 265 14.87 -26.24 -1.90
N PRO A 266 15.46 -26.24 -0.70
CA PRO A 266 16.33 -25.14 -0.26
C PRO A 266 17.46 -24.83 -1.26
N GLU A 267 18.02 -25.85 -1.91
CA GLU A 267 19.08 -25.71 -2.91
C GLU A 267 18.56 -25.05 -4.19
N ALA A 268 17.33 -25.40 -4.61
CA ALA A 268 16.68 -24.77 -5.75
C ALA A 268 16.42 -23.27 -5.47
N LEU A 269 15.93 -22.94 -4.28
CA LEU A 269 15.73 -21.55 -3.84
C LEU A 269 17.06 -20.78 -3.80
N GLU A 270 18.11 -21.34 -3.21
CA GLU A 270 19.43 -20.71 -3.18
C GLU A 270 19.97 -20.47 -4.60
N MET A 271 19.82 -21.46 -5.50
CA MET A 271 20.23 -21.32 -6.89
C MET A 271 19.42 -20.24 -7.61
N LYS A 272 18.10 -20.20 -7.40
CA LYS A 272 17.21 -19.16 -7.94
C LYS A 272 17.64 -17.77 -7.51
N GLN A 273 17.91 -17.59 -6.22
CA GLN A 273 18.39 -16.33 -5.67
C GLN A 273 19.74 -15.95 -6.30
N LYS A 274 20.70 -16.88 -6.42
CA LYS A 274 21.99 -16.62 -7.08
C LYS A 274 21.80 -16.15 -8.53
N ILE A 275 20.93 -16.82 -9.28
CA ILE A 275 20.62 -16.48 -10.67
C ILE A 275 19.98 -15.09 -10.77
N PHE A 276 19.05 -14.76 -9.87
CA PHE A 276 18.46 -13.42 -9.81
C PHE A 276 19.52 -12.33 -9.61
N HIS A 277 20.44 -12.51 -8.65
CA HIS A 277 21.44 -11.49 -8.31
C HIS A 277 22.42 -11.19 -9.46
N ILE A 278 22.59 -12.12 -10.39
CA ILE A 278 23.44 -11.95 -11.59
C ILE A 278 22.63 -11.66 -12.86
N ASN A 279 21.33 -11.37 -12.73
CA ASN A 279 20.39 -11.14 -13.83
C ASN A 279 20.33 -12.26 -14.88
N GLY A 280 20.45 -13.52 -14.44
CA GLY A 280 20.45 -14.69 -15.33
C GLY A 280 19.07 -15.26 -15.60
N ALA A 281 18.92 -15.94 -16.74
CA ALA A 281 17.71 -16.69 -17.05
C ALA A 281 17.71 -18.10 -16.41
N THR A 282 16.53 -18.61 -16.10
CA THR A 282 16.31 -19.98 -15.63
C THR A 282 15.70 -20.86 -16.71
N THR A 283 15.48 -22.14 -16.40
CA THR A 283 14.52 -22.97 -17.14
C THR A 283 13.08 -22.47 -16.89
N HIS A 284 12.10 -23.08 -17.55
CA HIS A 284 10.68 -22.79 -17.30
C HIS A 284 10.21 -23.28 -15.93
N TRP A 285 10.98 -24.12 -15.22
CA TRP A 285 10.56 -24.62 -13.91
C TRP A 285 10.79 -23.56 -12.82
N PRO A 286 9.76 -23.18 -12.04
CA PRO A 286 9.92 -22.13 -11.02
C PRO A 286 10.55 -22.63 -9.71
N HIS A 287 10.39 -23.92 -9.41
CA HIS A 287 10.65 -24.54 -8.10
C HIS A 287 11.61 -25.74 -8.14
N ASP A 288 11.72 -26.42 -9.30
CA ASP A 288 12.61 -27.56 -9.52
C ASP A 288 13.48 -27.29 -10.77
N ASN A 289 14.51 -28.09 -11.03
CA ASN A 289 15.37 -27.98 -12.23
C ASN A 289 15.82 -26.54 -12.53
N ILE A 290 16.06 -25.75 -11.46
CA ILE A 290 16.49 -24.37 -11.56
C ILE A 290 17.96 -24.36 -11.95
N LYS A 291 18.24 -24.00 -13.20
CA LYS A 291 19.58 -23.96 -13.78
C LYS A 291 19.79 -22.63 -14.47
N LEU A 292 20.97 -22.06 -14.25
CA LEU A 292 21.43 -20.88 -14.96
C LEU A 292 21.58 -21.21 -16.45
N ARG A 293 20.89 -20.47 -17.32
CA ARG A 293 21.18 -20.48 -18.76
C ARG A 293 22.45 -19.68 -19.04
N ASP A 294 23.05 -19.91 -20.20
CA ASP A 294 24.28 -19.19 -20.57
C ASP A 294 24.05 -17.68 -20.50
N LEU A 295 24.90 -16.99 -19.74
CA LEU A 295 24.81 -15.55 -19.57
C LEU A 295 25.29 -14.84 -20.84
N GLU A 296 26.33 -15.38 -21.47
CA GLU A 296 27.06 -14.70 -22.53
C GLU A 296 26.44 -15.01 -23.90
N ALA A 297 26.03 -13.95 -24.60
CA ALA A 297 25.57 -14.08 -25.97
C ALA A 297 26.79 -14.19 -26.90
N ARG A 298 26.99 -15.37 -27.52
CA ARG A 298 28.10 -15.62 -28.45
C ARG A 298 27.63 -15.72 -29.90
N ARG A 299 28.34 -15.07 -30.80
CA ARG A 299 28.11 -15.16 -32.25
C ARG A 299 28.43 -16.58 -32.74
N PRO A 300 27.98 -16.98 -33.95
CA PRO A 300 28.23 -18.32 -34.49
C PRO A 300 29.72 -18.69 -34.60
N ASP A 301 30.62 -17.70 -34.66
CA ASP A 301 32.07 -17.89 -34.66
C ASP A 301 32.68 -18.10 -33.26
N GLY A 302 31.85 -18.12 -32.20
CA GLY A 302 32.25 -18.27 -30.80
C GLY A 302 32.65 -16.97 -30.11
N THR A 303 32.73 -15.85 -30.82
CA THR A 303 33.08 -14.55 -30.23
C THR A 303 31.93 -14.01 -29.38
N LEU A 304 32.26 -13.30 -28.30
CA LEU A 304 31.26 -12.60 -27.49
C LEU A 304 30.64 -11.47 -28.33
N ASP A 305 29.32 -11.33 -28.29
CA ASP A 305 28.67 -10.23 -28.98
C ASP A 305 29.08 -8.89 -28.38
N GLY A 306 29.57 -7.96 -29.22
CA GLY A 306 30.03 -6.64 -28.79
C GLY A 306 28.94 -5.77 -28.15
N LYS A 307 27.66 -6.14 -28.30
CA LYS A 307 26.50 -5.49 -27.66
C LYS A 307 25.97 -6.28 -26.45
N HIS A 308 26.71 -7.25 -25.93
CA HIS A 308 26.32 -8.03 -24.76
C HIS A 308 26.08 -7.14 -23.52
N ARG A 309 25.09 -7.50 -22.70
CA ARG A 309 24.69 -6.77 -21.48
C ARG A 309 24.59 -7.75 -20.32
N THR A 310 25.11 -7.35 -19.16
CA THR A 310 25.06 -8.11 -17.91
C THR A 310 23.98 -7.61 -16.95
N ALA A 311 23.30 -6.52 -17.30
CA ALA A 311 22.23 -5.90 -16.53
C ALA A 311 21.13 -5.40 -17.48
N PRO A 312 19.87 -5.33 -17.01
CA PRO A 312 18.77 -4.80 -17.80
C PRO A 312 19.01 -3.33 -18.14
N LEU A 313 18.47 -2.86 -19.28
CA LEU A 313 18.46 -1.45 -19.64
C LEU A 313 17.66 -0.63 -18.63
N GLU A 314 16.50 -1.17 -18.24
CA GLU A 314 15.65 -0.59 -17.21
C GLU A 314 15.39 -1.64 -16.14
N ALA A 315 16.02 -1.48 -14.98
CA ALA A 315 15.78 -2.36 -13.85
C ALA A 315 14.34 -2.17 -13.32
N ALA A 316 13.69 -3.28 -12.96
CA ALA A 316 12.40 -3.24 -12.26
C ALA A 316 12.54 -2.73 -10.82
N ASP A 317 11.53 -2.01 -10.34
CA ASP A 317 11.44 -1.63 -8.93
C ASP A 317 11.30 -2.90 -8.05
N ARG A 318 12.05 -2.94 -6.94
CA ARG A 318 12.04 -4.06 -5.99
C ARG A 318 10.81 -4.00 -5.08
N THR A 319 9.63 -4.16 -5.67
CA THR A 319 8.36 -4.24 -4.96
C THR A 319 8.27 -5.52 -4.13
N GLU A 320 7.38 -5.54 -3.14
CA GLU A 320 7.16 -6.72 -2.30
C GLU A 320 6.75 -7.96 -3.12
N ILE A 321 5.86 -7.78 -4.11
CA ILE A 321 5.44 -8.87 -5.00
C ILE A 321 6.61 -9.39 -5.85
N LEU A 322 7.48 -8.52 -6.36
CA LEU A 322 8.69 -8.95 -7.09
C LEU A 322 9.59 -9.78 -6.18
N LEU A 323 9.87 -9.27 -4.99
CA LEU A 323 10.74 -9.96 -4.02
C LEU A 323 10.14 -11.31 -3.63
N ARG A 324 8.82 -11.40 -3.42
CA ARG A 324 8.13 -12.66 -3.15
C ARG A 324 8.25 -13.64 -4.32
N LEU A 325 7.91 -13.22 -5.53
CA LEU A 325 7.95 -14.07 -6.72
C LEU A 325 9.38 -14.53 -7.08
N ALA A 326 10.38 -13.72 -6.77
CA ALA A 326 11.79 -14.03 -6.95
C ALA A 326 12.39 -14.88 -5.81
N ASP A 327 11.62 -15.19 -4.76
CA ASP A 327 12.08 -15.82 -3.52
C ASP A 327 13.20 -15.04 -2.80
N LEU A 328 13.03 -13.72 -2.69
CA LEU A 328 13.90 -12.80 -1.97
C LEU A 328 13.24 -12.18 -0.74
N SER A 329 11.95 -12.43 -0.53
CA SER A 329 11.25 -12.07 0.69
C SER A 329 11.83 -12.86 1.86
N CYS A 330 12.36 -12.15 2.86
CA CYS A 330 12.92 -12.74 4.07
C CYS A 330 11.85 -13.60 4.77
N THR A 331 11.94 -14.93 4.64
CA THR A 331 11.16 -15.85 5.47
C THR A 331 11.80 -15.90 6.85
N TYR A 332 11.08 -15.39 7.86
CA TYR A 332 11.41 -15.65 9.26
C TYR A 332 11.17 -17.15 9.52
N ARG A 333 12.21 -17.98 9.40
CA ARG A 333 12.14 -19.38 9.84
C ARG A 333 12.42 -19.41 11.34
N GLU A 334 11.51 -20.00 12.12
CA GLU A 334 11.74 -20.28 13.54
C GLU A 334 13.07 -21.02 13.72
N LYS A 335 13.97 -20.43 14.51
CA LYS A 335 15.29 -21.00 14.79
C LYS A 335 15.15 -22.07 15.87
N GLY A 336 15.38 -23.33 15.50
CA GLY A 336 15.86 -24.34 16.44
C GLY A 336 17.18 -23.89 17.09
N GLN A 337 17.35 -24.22 18.37
CA GLN A 337 18.40 -23.70 19.26
C GLN A 337 19.82 -23.83 18.66
N PRO A 338 20.60 -22.72 18.53
CA PRO A 338 21.89 -22.76 17.86
C PRO A 338 23.07 -22.99 18.82
N GLY A 339 23.93 -23.96 18.49
CA GLY A 339 25.31 -24.01 19.00
C GLY A 339 26.20 -22.98 18.27
N LEU A 340 26.96 -22.20 19.04
CA LEU A 340 27.75 -21.05 18.58
C LEU A 340 29.14 -21.39 18.00
N ARG A 341 29.57 -20.62 16.98
CA ARG A 341 30.99 -20.40 16.63
C ARG A 341 31.40 -18.93 16.86
N PRO A 342 32.69 -18.66 17.12
CA PRO A 342 33.15 -17.57 17.98
C PRO A 342 33.35 -16.25 17.25
N GLY A 343 32.96 -15.14 17.88
CA GLY A 343 33.21 -13.76 17.42
C GLY A 343 31.94 -12.91 17.29
N PHE A 344 30.84 -13.49 16.79
CA PHE A 344 29.52 -12.86 16.81
C PHE A 344 28.84 -12.93 18.18
N GLY A 345 29.26 -13.89 19.02
CA GLY A 345 28.72 -14.11 20.36
C GLY A 345 28.84 -12.89 21.27
N LYS A 346 29.98 -12.17 21.27
CA LYS A 346 30.17 -11.03 22.21
C LYS A 346 29.25 -9.85 21.92
N ALA A 347 29.06 -9.48 20.66
CA ALA A 347 28.21 -8.35 20.29
C ALA A 347 26.71 -8.66 20.48
N VAL A 348 26.36 -9.94 20.29
CA VAL A 348 25.00 -10.45 20.50
C VAL A 348 24.73 -10.67 21.98
N GLU A 349 25.66 -11.23 22.77
CA GLU A 349 25.63 -11.27 24.24
C GLU A 349 25.46 -9.87 24.80
N THR A 350 26.26 -8.90 24.37
CA THR A 350 26.13 -7.53 24.90
C THR A 350 24.75 -6.94 24.65
N ARG A 351 24.13 -7.23 23.49
CA ARG A 351 22.76 -6.78 23.16
C ARG A 351 21.69 -7.60 23.86
N ILE A 352 21.89 -8.90 24.06
CA ILE A 352 20.98 -9.79 24.79
C ILE A 352 21.02 -9.47 26.28
N ASP A 353 22.20 -9.31 26.88
CA ASP A 353 22.40 -8.87 28.26
C ASP A 353 21.76 -7.51 28.51
N GLN A 354 21.74 -6.65 27.48
CA GLN A 354 21.06 -5.36 27.54
C GLN A 354 19.55 -5.52 27.43
N LEU A 355 19.06 -6.36 26.52
CA LEU A 355 17.63 -6.67 26.41
C LEU A 355 17.09 -7.37 27.66
N GLU A 356 17.84 -8.32 28.23
CA GLU A 356 17.47 -9.05 29.44
C GLU A 356 17.48 -8.14 30.67
N ARG A 357 18.40 -7.16 30.74
CA ARG A 357 18.33 -6.11 31.76
C ARG A 357 17.05 -5.27 31.61
N THR A 358 16.75 -4.81 30.40
CA THR A 358 15.53 -4.04 30.14
C THR A 358 14.26 -4.84 30.44
N VAL A 359 14.21 -6.13 30.08
CA VAL A 359 13.07 -7.01 30.37
C VAL A 359 12.92 -7.26 31.86
N ASN A 360 14.02 -7.45 32.60
CA ASN A 360 13.97 -7.62 34.04
C ASN A 360 13.56 -6.32 34.77
N GLU A 361 13.97 -5.15 34.27
CA GLU A 361 13.54 -3.84 34.76
C GLU A 361 12.05 -3.59 34.52
N ILE A 362 11.54 -3.94 33.33
CA ILE A 362 10.10 -3.91 33.01
C ILE A 362 9.33 -4.86 33.94
N LYS A 363 9.84 -6.08 34.15
CA LYS A 363 9.23 -7.06 35.07
C LYS A 363 9.19 -6.56 36.52
N HIS A 364 10.24 -5.91 37.00
CA HIS A 364 10.29 -5.37 38.36
C HIS A 364 9.34 -4.17 38.53
N SER A 365 9.21 -3.34 37.49
CA SER A 365 8.25 -2.23 37.46
C SER A 365 6.81 -2.73 37.46
N LEU A 366 6.50 -3.76 36.66
CA LEU A 366 5.19 -4.42 36.65
C LEU A 366 4.85 -5.10 37.98
N GLN A 367 5.81 -5.77 38.61
CA GLN A 367 5.60 -6.39 39.92
C GLN A 367 5.35 -5.34 41.00
N THR A 368 6.05 -4.21 40.95
CA THR A 368 5.84 -3.09 41.87
C THR A 368 4.43 -2.50 41.73
N VAL A 369 3.92 -2.39 40.50
CA VAL A 369 2.54 -1.97 40.22
C VAL A 369 1.53 -3.00 40.73
N LEU A 370 1.78 -4.30 40.53
CA LEU A 370 0.92 -5.39 41.02
C LEU A 370 0.88 -5.47 42.55
N ASP A 371 2.00 -5.26 43.23
CA ASP A 371 2.08 -5.26 44.69
C ASP A 371 1.34 -4.05 45.29
N HIS A 372 1.31 -2.90 44.60
CA HIS A 372 0.48 -1.75 45.00
C HIS A 372 -1.03 -2.02 44.84
N ILE A 373 -1.41 -2.87 43.89
CA ILE A 373 -2.83 -3.25 43.66
C ILE A 373 -3.30 -4.28 44.70
N GLN A 374 -2.42 -5.13 45.23
CA GLN A 374 -2.78 -6.17 46.21
C GLN A 374 -2.91 -5.69 47.67
N ILE A 375 -2.52 -4.46 48.01
CA ILE A 375 -2.48 -3.96 49.40
C ILE A 375 -3.81 -3.35 49.89
N GLN A 376 -4.88 -3.29 49.08
CA GLN A 376 -6.20 -2.84 49.57
C GLN A 376 -7.23 -3.97 49.80
N PRO A 377 -7.27 -4.59 51.00
CA PRO A 377 -8.46 -5.27 51.48
C PRO A 377 -9.22 -4.41 52.51
N ASN A 378 -10.56 -4.39 52.35
CA ASN A 378 -11.60 -3.83 53.22
C ASN A 378 -11.77 -2.32 53.26
N MET A 379 -12.94 -1.84 52.79
CA MET A 379 -13.95 -1.21 53.66
C MET A 379 -15.35 -1.40 53.08
N SER A 380 -16.26 -1.77 53.98
CA SER A 380 -17.67 -2.09 53.76
C SER A 380 -18.58 -0.91 54.15
N ALA A 381 -19.80 -0.94 53.59
CA ALA A 381 -21.02 -0.24 54.01
C ALA A 381 -21.23 1.23 53.59
N PHE A 382 -22.21 1.42 52.70
CA PHE A 382 -22.97 2.66 52.50
C PHE A 382 -23.88 2.97 53.71
N PRO A 383 -24.22 4.26 53.91
CA PRO A 383 -25.64 4.60 54.01
C PRO A 383 -26.05 5.88 53.24
N ALA A 384 -27.37 5.98 53.06
CA ALA A 384 -28.11 6.87 52.17
C ALA A 384 -28.31 8.32 52.67
N GLY A 385 -28.61 9.21 51.71
CA GLY A 385 -29.58 10.31 51.85
C GLY A 385 -29.01 11.74 51.90
N ASP A 386 -29.35 12.57 50.92
CA ASP A 386 -30.41 13.60 51.01
C ASP A 386 -30.12 14.86 50.15
N GLN A 387 -31.20 15.52 49.75
CA GLN A 387 -31.36 16.57 48.74
C GLN A 387 -30.79 17.95 49.14
N GLY A 388 -30.42 18.79 48.15
CA GLY A 388 -30.21 20.23 48.42
C GLY A 388 -29.71 21.10 47.26
N SER A 389 -30.65 21.77 46.59
CA SER A 389 -30.54 22.92 45.66
C SER A 389 -29.49 24.01 46.01
N ILE A 390 -28.79 24.56 45.00
CA ILE A 390 -28.22 25.93 45.07
C ILE A 390 -28.42 26.72 43.75
N ARG A 391 -28.95 27.94 43.89
CA ARG A 391 -29.04 29.01 42.88
C ARG A 391 -27.83 29.96 42.93
N HIS A 392 -27.58 30.60 41.78
CA HIS A 392 -26.76 31.77 41.45
C HIS A 392 -26.35 32.76 42.55
N ASP A 393 -25.11 33.29 42.45
CA ASP A 393 -24.89 34.74 42.43
C ASP A 393 -23.58 35.15 41.74
N ALA A 394 -23.55 36.37 41.20
CA ALA A 394 -22.47 36.99 40.42
C ALA A 394 -21.75 38.10 41.22
N GLY A 395 -20.45 38.37 40.95
CA GLY A 395 -19.76 39.53 41.53
C GLY A 395 -18.25 39.70 41.26
N SER A 396 -17.94 40.47 40.21
CA SER A 396 -16.78 41.35 39.89
C SER A 396 -15.50 41.45 40.79
N ARG A 397 -14.30 41.40 40.16
CA ARG A 397 -13.16 42.36 40.37
C ARG A 397 -12.04 42.26 39.31
N ALA A 398 -11.46 43.41 38.92
CA ALA A 398 -10.38 43.62 37.92
C ALA A 398 -8.93 43.65 38.51
N PRO A 399 -7.87 44.13 37.82
CA PRO A 399 -7.02 43.43 36.82
C PRO A 399 -5.52 43.33 37.24
N ARG A 400 -4.76 42.33 36.74
CA ARG A 400 -3.27 42.29 36.75
C ARG A 400 -2.74 41.46 35.57
N GLY A 401 -1.75 41.97 34.83
CA GLY A 401 -0.98 41.21 33.82
C GLY A 401 0.34 40.65 34.38
N PRO A 402 1.31 40.26 33.53
CA PRO A 402 1.26 39.27 32.48
C PRO A 402 2.00 37.99 32.93
N ASN A 403 1.28 36.90 33.15
CA ASN A 403 1.81 35.54 33.18
C ASN A 403 0.76 34.71 32.46
N VAL A 404 1.01 34.37 31.20
CA VAL A 404 0.07 33.58 30.41
C VAL A 404 0.27 32.12 30.80
N GLU A 405 -0.47 31.72 31.83
CA GLU A 405 -0.83 30.34 32.13
C GLU A 405 -1.57 29.76 30.90
N LEU A 406 -1.13 28.60 30.43
CA LEU A 406 -1.76 27.83 29.35
C LEU A 406 -2.96 27.05 29.92
N PRO A 407 -4.22 27.25 29.47
CA PRO A 407 -5.36 26.45 29.91
C PRO A 407 -5.59 25.25 28.98
N ASP A 408 -4.95 24.15 29.33
CA ASP A 408 -5.45 22.79 29.53
C ASP A 408 -6.88 22.46 29.07
N MET A 409 -6.99 21.59 28.05
CA MET A 409 -8.20 21.40 27.25
C MET A 409 -9.27 20.45 27.83
N PHE A 410 -8.99 19.67 28.88
CA PHE A 410 -9.95 18.68 29.44
C PHE A 410 -9.81 18.45 30.96
N TRP A 411 -9.06 19.31 31.64
CA TRP A 411 -8.84 19.22 33.09
C TRP A 411 -9.75 20.24 33.77
N ILE A 412 -10.78 19.76 34.47
CA ILE A 412 -11.74 20.63 35.18
C ILE A 412 -11.34 20.78 36.67
N ASP A 413 -10.33 20.04 37.14
CA ASP A 413 -9.84 20.03 38.52
C ASP A 413 -8.60 20.90 38.76
N ALA A 414 -8.38 21.31 40.01
CA ALA A 414 -7.23 22.12 40.44
C ALA A 414 -5.91 21.43 40.06
N ALA A 415 -5.17 22.05 39.14
CA ALA A 415 -4.11 21.38 38.36
C ALA A 415 -2.96 20.81 39.22
N PRO A 416 -2.57 19.53 39.03
CA PRO A 416 -1.30 18.99 39.55
C PRO A 416 -0.09 19.63 38.86
N LEU A 417 1.11 19.42 39.41
CA LEU A 417 2.37 19.90 38.83
C LEU A 417 2.52 19.40 37.37
N ILE A 418 3.10 20.24 36.48
CA ILE A 418 3.26 19.98 35.03
C ILE A 418 3.80 18.56 34.73
N GLU A 419 4.75 18.10 35.54
CA GLU A 419 5.38 16.77 35.38
C GLU A 419 4.43 15.61 35.72
N GLN A 420 3.60 15.76 36.76
CA GLN A 420 2.57 14.77 37.12
C GLN A 420 1.51 14.68 36.01
N ARG A 421 1.18 15.82 35.40
CA ARG A 421 0.24 15.88 34.29
C ARG A 421 0.79 15.23 33.01
N LYS A 422 2.05 15.48 32.65
CA LYS A 422 2.71 14.80 31.53
C LYS A 422 2.74 13.28 31.74
N ALA A 423 3.06 12.84 32.95
CA ALA A 423 3.05 11.42 33.32
C ALA A 423 1.66 10.80 33.17
N TYR A 424 0.61 11.47 33.66
CA TYR A 424 -0.77 11.01 33.52
C TYR A 424 -1.19 10.88 32.04
N VAL A 425 -0.95 11.92 31.24
CA VAL A 425 -1.29 11.91 29.79
C VAL A 425 -0.55 10.78 29.07
N LYS A 426 0.70 10.51 29.43
CA LYS A 426 1.47 9.39 28.89
C LYS A 426 0.83 8.05 29.25
N THR A 427 0.56 7.80 30.54
CA THR A 427 -0.06 6.55 31.01
C THR A 427 -1.45 6.33 30.41
N ALA A 428 -2.29 7.36 30.34
CA ALA A 428 -3.63 7.27 29.76
C ALA A 428 -3.56 6.86 28.28
N ARG A 429 -2.63 7.47 27.52
CA ARG A 429 -2.41 7.16 26.11
C ARG A 429 -1.93 5.73 25.88
N GLU A 430 -0.98 5.25 26.68
CA GLU A 430 -0.48 3.87 26.60
C GLU A 430 -1.61 2.87 26.87
N ARG A 431 -2.45 3.15 27.87
CA ARG A 431 -3.64 2.33 28.15
C ARG A 431 -4.63 2.33 27.00
N ILE A 432 -4.91 3.47 26.38
CA ILE A 432 -5.82 3.56 25.22
C ILE A 432 -5.29 2.73 24.05
N LEU A 433 -3.98 2.82 23.76
CA LEU A 433 -3.36 2.05 22.67
C LEU A 433 -3.44 0.54 22.93
N LEU A 434 -3.08 0.10 24.14
CA LEU A 434 -3.15 -1.31 24.53
C LEU A 434 -4.60 -1.84 24.49
N ALA A 435 -5.54 -1.12 25.10
CA ALA A 435 -6.95 -1.51 25.11
C ALA A 435 -7.57 -1.56 23.70
N THR A 436 -7.09 -0.74 22.75
CA THR A 436 -7.53 -0.81 21.35
C THR A 436 -6.95 -2.02 20.62
N ILE A 437 -5.74 -2.44 20.97
CA ILE A 437 -5.08 -3.63 20.39
C ILE A 437 -5.69 -4.93 20.93
N ASP A 438 -6.00 -4.99 22.23
CA ASP A 438 -6.50 -6.21 22.87
C ASP A 438 -7.96 -6.50 22.49
N ASP A 439 -8.89 -5.59 22.77
CA ASP A 439 -10.34 -5.87 22.67
C ASP A 439 -11.07 -5.03 21.60
N CYS A 440 -10.42 -4.01 21.02
CA CYS A 440 -10.94 -3.13 19.96
C CYS A 440 -12.46 -2.84 20.06
N THR A 441 -12.88 -2.11 21.09
CA THR A 441 -14.29 -1.76 21.35
C THR A 441 -14.65 -0.39 20.76
N LEU A 442 -15.94 -0.06 20.71
CA LEU A 442 -16.39 1.27 20.31
C LEU A 442 -15.76 2.38 21.18
N LEU A 443 -15.71 2.15 22.50
CA LEU A 443 -15.13 3.09 23.46
C LEU A 443 -13.61 3.25 23.26
N SER A 444 -12.87 2.15 23.05
CA SER A 444 -11.43 2.26 22.82
C SER A 444 -11.11 2.94 21.48
N ALA A 445 -11.93 2.71 20.45
CA ALA A 445 -11.82 3.43 19.17
C ALA A 445 -12.15 4.94 19.29
N GLN A 446 -13.17 5.32 20.07
CA GLN A 446 -13.47 6.73 20.38
C GLN A 446 -12.31 7.40 21.13
N ALA A 447 -11.78 6.74 22.17
CA ALA A 447 -10.64 7.23 22.94
C ALA A 447 -9.38 7.36 22.06
N LEU A 448 -9.16 6.40 21.16
CA LEU A 448 -8.06 6.45 20.20
C LEU A 448 -8.23 7.59 19.19
N ALA A 449 -9.46 7.92 18.76
CA ALA A 449 -9.73 9.04 17.87
C ALA A 449 -9.33 10.37 18.52
N LEU A 450 -9.64 10.56 19.81
CA LEU A 450 -9.18 11.71 20.58
C LEU A 450 -7.65 11.73 20.73
N ALA A 451 -7.03 10.58 21.01
CA ALA A 451 -5.58 10.46 21.09
C ALA A 451 -4.88 10.77 19.75
N ALA A 452 -5.52 10.48 18.62
CA ALA A 452 -5.03 10.82 17.30
C ALA A 452 -5.12 12.33 17.01
N VAL A 453 -6.19 13.01 17.47
CA VAL A 453 -6.29 14.48 17.42
C VAL A 453 -5.16 15.13 18.22
N ASP A 454 -4.89 14.64 19.44
CA ASP A 454 -3.74 15.09 20.24
C ASP A 454 -2.44 14.87 19.46
N ALA A 455 -2.20 13.66 18.95
CA ALA A 455 -0.96 13.33 18.23
C ALA A 455 -0.73 14.22 16.99
N LEU A 456 -1.80 14.55 16.25
CA LEU A 456 -1.78 15.52 15.14
C LEU A 456 -1.43 16.92 15.64
N GLY A 457 -2.08 17.38 16.71
CA GLY A 457 -1.82 18.68 17.34
C GLY A 457 -0.41 18.85 17.90
N GLN A 458 0.23 17.77 18.35
CA GLN A 458 1.63 17.76 18.78
C GLN A 458 2.60 17.90 17.59
N GLY A 459 2.16 17.64 16.35
CA GLY A 459 2.99 17.70 15.15
C GLY A 459 3.99 16.54 15.01
N THR A 460 3.85 15.49 15.80
CA THR A 460 4.72 14.30 15.75
C THR A 460 4.28 13.36 14.64
N GLY A 461 4.87 13.50 13.45
CA GLY A 461 4.48 12.78 12.23
C GLY A 461 4.26 11.27 12.43
N PRO A 462 5.31 10.49 12.78
CA PRO A 462 5.19 9.03 12.94
C PRO A 462 4.12 8.59 13.94
N ARG A 463 3.97 9.32 15.05
CA ARG A 463 3.02 8.97 16.10
C ARG A 463 1.57 9.17 15.64
N ALA A 464 1.27 10.31 15.01
CA ALA A 464 -0.05 10.55 14.44
C ALA A 464 -0.40 9.52 13.36
N TRP A 465 0.55 9.17 12.49
CA TRP A 465 0.32 8.18 11.43
C TRP A 465 0.03 6.78 11.97
N ASN A 466 0.75 6.34 13.01
CA ASN A 466 0.51 5.04 13.62
C ASN A 466 -0.86 4.99 14.31
N SER A 467 -1.24 6.04 15.03
CA SER A 467 -2.59 6.15 15.62
C SER A 467 -3.69 6.12 14.54
N MET A 468 -3.47 6.79 13.40
CA MET A 468 -4.42 6.76 12.28
C MET A 468 -4.51 5.39 11.61
N SER A 469 -3.39 4.68 11.42
CA SER A 469 -3.40 3.31 10.90
C SER A 469 -4.17 2.35 11.81
N LEU A 470 -4.00 2.51 13.12
CA LEU A 470 -4.75 1.74 14.11
C LEU A 470 -6.25 2.09 14.08
N LEU A 471 -6.61 3.38 13.93
CA LEU A 471 -8.02 3.79 13.78
C LEU A 471 -8.68 3.29 12.50
N ALA A 472 -7.97 3.33 11.37
CA ALA A 472 -8.49 2.80 10.11
C ALA A 472 -8.73 1.28 10.19
N THR A 473 -7.91 0.58 10.99
CA THR A 473 -8.06 -0.85 11.27
C THR A 473 -9.22 -1.09 12.24
N ALA A 474 -9.32 -0.31 13.32
CA ALA A 474 -10.43 -0.37 14.27
C ALA A 474 -11.79 -0.11 13.61
N ALA A 475 -11.87 0.86 12.69
CA ALA A 475 -13.08 1.13 11.92
C ALA A 475 -13.52 -0.06 11.06
N LYS A 476 -12.56 -0.87 10.56
CA LYS A 476 -12.85 -2.10 9.81
C LYS A 476 -13.29 -3.22 10.74
N HIS A 477 -12.59 -3.44 11.86
CA HIS A 477 -12.92 -4.47 12.84
C HIS A 477 -14.32 -4.25 13.45
N LEU A 478 -14.66 -3.01 13.77
CA LEU A 478 -15.98 -2.62 14.29
C LEU A 478 -17.07 -2.52 13.22
N GLU A 479 -16.75 -2.84 11.96
CA GLU A 479 -17.61 -2.72 10.78
C GLU A 479 -18.34 -1.37 10.65
N LEU A 480 -17.68 -0.27 11.05
CA LEU A 480 -18.32 1.04 11.18
C LEU A 480 -18.87 1.59 9.86
N SER A 481 -18.48 1.03 8.70
CA SER A 481 -18.85 1.47 7.35
C SER A 481 -20.11 0.82 6.78
N LYS A 482 -20.69 -0.19 7.46
CA LYS A 482 -21.92 -0.88 7.05
C LYS A 482 -23.11 -0.35 7.85
N SER A 483 -24.23 -0.11 7.17
CA SER A 483 -25.52 0.14 7.83
C SER A 483 -26.06 -1.16 8.41
N GLN A 484 -26.22 -1.25 9.73
CA GLN A 484 -26.95 -2.33 10.38
C GLN A 484 -28.44 -2.00 10.32
N SER A 485 -29.05 -2.12 9.14
CA SER A 485 -30.48 -1.92 8.97
C SER A 485 -31.26 -3.14 9.46
N LEU A 486 -32.24 -2.89 10.34
CA LEU A 486 -33.19 -3.85 10.93
C LEU A 486 -34.14 -4.56 9.94
N GLU A 487 -33.98 -4.41 8.61
CA GLU A 487 -34.98 -4.88 7.62
C GLU A 487 -34.47 -5.77 6.47
N PHE A 488 -33.25 -6.31 6.53
CA PHE A 488 -32.81 -7.31 5.54
C PHE A 488 -32.48 -8.67 6.19
N THR A 489 -33.54 -9.40 6.55
CA THR A 489 -33.50 -10.85 6.72
C THR A 489 -33.41 -11.54 5.36
N GLU A 490 -32.24 -11.50 4.70
CA GLU A 490 -31.96 -12.39 3.58
C GLU A 490 -30.72 -13.25 3.85
N ARG A 491 -31.01 -14.44 4.40
CA ARG A 491 -30.33 -15.73 4.18
C ARG A 491 -28.81 -15.68 4.01
N SER A 492 -28.08 -15.72 5.12
CA SER A 492 -26.74 -16.30 5.17
C SER A 492 -26.75 -17.60 5.98
N THR A 493 -26.21 -18.64 5.37
CA THR A 493 -25.99 -19.99 5.91
C THR A 493 -25.26 -19.95 7.26
N PRO A 494 -25.65 -20.78 8.25
CA PRO A 494 -25.08 -20.75 9.59
C PRO A 494 -23.76 -21.53 9.59
N LEU A 495 -22.63 -20.84 9.59
CA LEU A 495 -21.36 -21.39 10.06
C LEU A 495 -20.50 -20.21 10.54
N VAL A 496 -20.40 -20.13 11.87
CA VAL A 496 -19.58 -19.21 12.69
C VAL A 496 -20.21 -17.84 12.98
N ALA A 497 -21.20 -17.85 13.89
CA ALA A 497 -21.43 -16.74 14.81
C ALA A 497 -21.05 -17.25 16.21
N ASN A 498 -19.91 -16.80 16.72
CA ASN A 498 -19.54 -16.96 18.13
C ASN A 498 -19.31 -15.55 18.65
N ASP A 499 -20.37 -14.89 19.08
CA ASP A 499 -20.28 -13.85 20.10
C ASP A 499 -21.47 -14.03 21.06
N PRO A 500 -21.27 -14.08 22.40
CA PRO A 500 -22.34 -14.48 23.33
C PRO A 500 -23.30 -13.34 23.74
N ASP A 501 -23.18 -12.13 23.19
CA ASP A 501 -23.88 -10.93 23.71
C ASP A 501 -24.82 -10.21 22.70
N ASP A 502 -25.12 -10.78 21.53
CA ASP A 502 -25.96 -10.10 20.51
C ASP A 502 -27.45 -10.44 20.62
N ASP A 503 -28.09 -9.94 21.69
CA ASP A 503 -29.54 -10.08 21.96
C ASP A 503 -30.26 -8.72 22.14
N GLY A 504 -29.80 -7.64 21.48
CA GLY A 504 -30.45 -6.33 21.57
C GLY A 504 -30.32 -5.44 20.34
N GLU A 505 -31.45 -4.93 19.83
CA GLU A 505 -31.47 -3.81 18.89
C GLU A 505 -30.61 -2.65 19.44
N LEU A 506 -29.66 -2.14 18.66
CA LEU A 506 -28.86 -0.99 19.06
C LEU A 506 -29.75 0.21 19.34
N SER A 507 -29.47 0.91 20.43
CA SER A 507 -30.17 2.17 20.71
C SER A 507 -29.89 3.20 19.60
N ILE A 508 -30.84 4.11 19.37
CA ILE A 508 -30.70 5.21 18.40
C ILE A 508 -29.40 5.99 18.63
N VAL A 509 -29.03 6.18 19.89
CA VAL A 509 -27.81 6.86 20.32
C VAL A 509 -26.57 6.07 19.89
N GLN A 510 -26.48 4.77 20.19
CA GLN A 510 -25.32 3.95 19.81
C GLN A 510 -25.14 3.85 18.28
N ALA A 511 -26.25 3.79 17.54
CA ALA A 511 -26.19 3.80 16.07
C ALA A 511 -25.62 5.13 15.53
N GLU A 512 -26.02 6.26 16.13
CA GLU A 512 -25.51 7.59 15.78
C GLU A 512 -24.05 7.79 16.23
N GLU A 513 -23.65 7.28 17.40
CA GLU A 513 -22.26 7.30 17.89
C GLU A 513 -21.31 6.59 16.93
N ARG A 514 -21.68 5.38 16.46
CA ARG A 514 -20.89 4.63 15.48
C ARG A 514 -20.75 5.38 14.16
N LYS A 515 -21.85 5.99 13.70
CA LYS A 515 -21.89 6.79 12.47
C LYS A 515 -20.95 8.00 12.57
N ARG A 516 -21.05 8.77 13.65
CA ARG A 516 -20.20 9.94 13.89
C ARG A 516 -18.74 9.57 14.10
N LEU A 517 -18.45 8.46 14.77
CA LEU A 517 -17.08 7.96 14.90
C LEU A 517 -16.47 7.66 13.53
N LEU A 518 -17.18 6.99 12.61
CA LEU A 518 -16.68 6.77 11.26
C LEU A 518 -16.35 8.09 10.56
N TRP A 519 -17.26 9.05 10.58
CA TRP A 519 -17.06 10.33 9.90
C TRP A 519 -15.94 11.16 10.53
N ALA A 520 -15.75 11.08 11.85
CA ALA A 520 -14.60 11.65 12.54
C ALA A 520 -13.29 10.99 12.09
N ILE A 521 -13.24 9.65 12.04
CA ILE A 521 -12.06 8.90 11.54
C ILE A 521 -11.79 9.27 10.07
N CYS A 522 -12.82 9.39 9.24
CA CYS A 522 -12.67 9.81 7.84
C CYS A 522 -12.05 11.21 7.75
N SER A 523 -12.54 12.18 8.54
CA SER A 523 -11.96 13.51 8.62
C SER A 523 -10.47 13.44 8.99
N LEU A 524 -10.13 12.77 10.09
CA LEU A 524 -8.73 12.64 10.54
C LEU A 524 -7.84 11.95 9.50
N ASP A 525 -8.36 10.92 8.82
CA ASP A 525 -7.68 10.24 7.72
C ASP A 525 -7.36 11.22 6.59
N ARG A 526 -8.32 12.05 6.15
CA ARG A 526 -8.07 13.04 5.07
C ARG A 526 -6.93 13.99 5.39
N PHE A 527 -6.94 14.58 6.58
CA PHE A 527 -5.89 15.53 6.98
C PHE A 527 -4.55 14.84 7.18
N SER A 528 -4.52 13.65 7.79
CA SER A 528 -3.30 12.86 7.95
C SER A 528 -2.70 12.47 6.59
N SER A 529 -3.51 12.01 5.65
CA SER A 529 -3.07 11.62 4.31
C SER A 529 -2.52 12.78 3.49
N VAL A 530 -3.19 13.93 3.50
CA VAL A 530 -2.76 15.14 2.78
C VAL A 530 -1.47 15.69 3.40
N SER A 531 -1.39 15.77 4.73
CA SER A 531 -0.19 16.27 5.42
C SER A 531 1.02 15.35 5.25
N HIS A 532 0.80 14.08 4.93
CA HIS A 532 1.85 13.08 4.67
C HIS A 532 2.16 12.88 3.16
N GLY A 533 1.25 13.26 2.26
CA GLY A 533 1.39 12.96 0.82
C GLY A 533 1.25 11.47 0.51
N GLN A 534 0.33 10.78 1.19
CA GLN A 534 0.01 9.37 0.98
C GLN A 534 -1.49 9.21 0.67
N PRO A 535 -1.93 8.09 0.05
CA PRO A 535 -3.35 7.73 0.02
C PRO A 535 -3.87 7.57 1.45
N GLY A 536 -5.16 7.83 1.69
CA GLY A 536 -5.74 7.55 3.00
C GLY A 536 -6.26 6.13 3.16
N GLY A 537 -6.41 5.72 4.42
CA GLY A 537 -6.74 4.36 4.81
C GLY A 537 -8.20 3.97 4.57
N ILE A 538 -9.09 4.95 4.38
CA ILE A 538 -10.53 4.74 4.14
C ILE A 538 -10.94 5.32 2.78
N ASP A 539 -11.51 4.48 1.91
CA ASP A 539 -12.08 4.90 0.62
C ASP A 539 -13.53 5.36 0.80
N MET A 540 -13.75 6.68 0.74
CA MET A 540 -15.08 7.26 0.92
C MET A 540 -16.09 6.82 -0.15
N ARG A 541 -15.67 6.35 -1.33
CA ARG A 541 -16.58 5.89 -2.39
C ARG A 541 -17.31 4.59 -2.02
N ASN A 542 -16.73 3.82 -1.11
CA ASN A 542 -17.24 2.53 -0.67
C ASN A 542 -18.11 2.64 0.59
N ILE A 543 -18.22 3.84 1.18
CA ILE A 543 -19.08 4.07 2.34
C ILE A 543 -20.56 4.01 1.90
N ARG A 544 -21.34 3.22 2.64
CA ARG A 544 -22.79 3.03 2.44
C ARG A 544 -23.49 3.32 3.75
N LEU A 545 -23.40 4.57 4.18
CA LEU A 545 -23.98 5.05 5.43
C LEU A 545 -24.63 6.42 5.25
N PRO A 546 -25.63 6.75 6.08
CA PRO A 546 -26.13 8.10 6.15
C PRO A 546 -25.13 9.07 6.75
N TYR A 547 -25.35 10.35 6.45
CA TYR A 547 -24.67 11.44 7.12
C TYR A 547 -25.06 11.49 8.62
N PRO A 548 -24.21 12.07 9.47
CA PRO A 548 -24.56 12.36 10.86
C PRO A 548 -25.83 13.20 10.95
N LYS A 549 -26.65 12.96 11.97
CA LYS A 549 -27.75 13.85 12.31
C LYS A 549 -27.20 15.13 12.94
N SER A 550 -27.93 16.24 12.84
CA SER A 550 -27.61 17.46 13.58
C SER A 550 -27.64 17.22 15.09
N ASP A 551 -26.89 17.99 15.88
CA ASP A 551 -26.82 17.83 17.34
C ASP A 551 -28.20 17.92 18.02
N ASP A 552 -29.10 18.78 17.53
CA ASP A 552 -30.47 18.91 18.04
C ASP A 552 -31.35 17.68 17.76
N GLN A 553 -30.98 16.86 16.78
CA GLN A 553 -31.70 15.66 16.33
C GLN A 553 -31.01 14.36 16.74
N TRP A 554 -29.98 14.43 17.59
CA TRP A 554 -29.17 13.29 18.02
C TRP A 554 -30.02 12.13 18.57
N GLU A 555 -30.99 12.44 19.43
CA GLU A 555 -31.88 11.46 20.06
C GLU A 555 -33.19 11.24 19.27
N GLN A 556 -33.36 11.93 18.13
CA GLN A 556 -34.61 11.95 17.40
C GLN A 556 -34.63 10.93 16.25
N ASN A 557 -35.76 10.26 16.07
CA ASN A 557 -35.98 9.37 14.93
C ASN A 557 -36.38 10.16 13.67
N SER A 558 -35.45 10.97 13.15
CA SER A 558 -35.59 11.65 11.86
C SER A 558 -35.14 10.76 10.69
N PRO A 559 -35.71 10.93 9.47
CA PRO A 559 -35.34 10.13 8.31
C PRO A 559 -33.86 10.31 7.94
N ASP A 560 -33.17 9.21 7.71
CA ASP A 560 -31.75 9.19 7.39
C ASP A 560 -31.47 9.72 5.98
N ARG A 561 -30.57 10.71 5.88
CA ARG A 561 -30.03 11.18 4.61
C ARG A 561 -28.79 10.39 4.23
N TRP A 562 -28.83 9.68 3.11
CA TRP A 562 -27.76 8.79 2.67
C TRP A 562 -26.59 9.53 2.01
N TYR A 563 -25.36 9.19 2.41
CA TYR A 563 -24.15 9.74 1.78
C TYR A 563 -24.05 9.32 0.32
N GLN A 564 -23.72 10.29 -0.54
CA GLN A 564 -23.45 10.07 -1.95
C GLN A 564 -22.11 10.70 -2.29
N ALA A 565 -21.16 9.88 -2.75
CA ALA A 565 -19.87 10.38 -3.18
C ALA A 565 -20.04 11.43 -4.30
N PRO A 566 -19.49 12.66 -4.14
CA PRO A 566 -19.68 13.72 -5.13
C PRO A 566 -19.15 13.32 -6.52
N THR A 567 -20.03 13.21 -7.52
CA THR A 567 -19.66 12.93 -8.92
C THR A 567 -19.97 14.11 -9.83
N VAL A 568 -19.38 14.15 -11.03
CA VAL A 568 -19.62 15.21 -12.04
C VAL A 568 -21.10 15.28 -12.49
N LYS A 569 -21.91 14.25 -12.19
CA LYS A 569 -23.31 14.13 -12.61
C LYS A 569 -24.31 14.08 -11.45
N SER A 570 -23.89 14.18 -10.19
CA SER A 570 -24.86 14.15 -9.08
C SER A 570 -25.71 15.42 -9.15
N SER A 571 -26.99 15.24 -9.48
CA SER A 571 -28.02 16.26 -9.43
C SER A 571 -27.96 16.92 -8.05
N PHE A 572 -27.68 18.21 -8.02
CA PHE A 572 -27.66 19.00 -6.79
C PHE A 572 -29.03 18.86 -6.11
N HIS A 573 -29.02 18.31 -4.90
CA HIS A 573 -30.23 18.00 -4.16
C HIS A 573 -31.13 19.24 -4.00
N GLU A 574 -32.44 19.03 -4.18
CA GLU A 574 -33.48 20.04 -3.94
C GLU A 574 -33.29 20.69 -2.57
N ALA A 575 -33.40 22.02 -2.56
CA ALA A 575 -33.31 22.85 -1.38
C ALA A 575 -34.41 22.47 -0.38
N ASP A 576 -34.03 21.77 0.68
CA ASP A 576 -34.93 21.54 1.80
C ASP A 576 -35.02 22.83 2.64
N THR A 577 -36.25 23.33 2.81
CA THR A 577 -36.54 24.71 3.23
C THR A 577 -36.93 24.81 4.71
N GLY A 578 -36.61 23.82 5.56
CA GLY A 578 -37.19 23.76 6.91
C GLY A 578 -36.37 23.18 8.05
N ALA A 579 -35.17 22.63 7.84
CA ALA A 579 -34.36 22.08 8.94
C ALA A 579 -33.13 22.97 9.21
N SER A 580 -32.74 23.10 10.48
CA SER A 580 -31.45 23.65 10.91
C SER A 580 -30.35 23.24 9.92
N TYR A 581 -29.70 24.21 9.27
CA TYR A 581 -28.75 23.93 8.19
C TYR A 581 -27.55 23.17 8.75
N ASP A 582 -27.56 21.85 8.63
CA ASP A 582 -26.48 21.02 9.16
C ASP A 582 -25.25 21.09 8.25
N VAL A 583 -24.27 21.89 8.69
CA VAL A 583 -23.00 22.13 8.00
C VAL A 583 -22.17 20.85 7.87
N TRP A 584 -22.38 19.85 8.73
CA TRP A 584 -21.60 18.61 8.74
C TRP A 584 -21.68 17.83 7.44
N HIS A 585 -22.85 17.79 6.81
CA HIS A 585 -23.05 17.08 5.54
C HIS A 585 -22.19 17.68 4.43
N HIS A 586 -22.19 19.01 4.35
CA HIS A 586 -21.39 19.75 3.37
C HIS A 586 -19.90 19.68 3.66
N TYR A 587 -19.51 19.63 4.94
CA TYR A 587 -18.13 19.40 5.34
C TYR A 587 -17.63 18.00 4.91
N ILE A 588 -18.46 16.97 5.07
CA ILE A 588 -18.16 15.61 4.58
C ILE A 588 -17.98 15.58 3.06
N ASP A 589 -18.84 16.28 2.31
CA ASP A 589 -18.69 16.41 0.86
C ASP A 589 -17.38 17.13 0.48
N ALA A 590 -17.01 18.18 1.21
CA ALA A 590 -15.73 18.87 1.03
C ALA A 590 -14.53 17.93 1.27
N LEU A 591 -14.59 17.09 2.30
CA LEU A 591 -13.57 16.08 2.61
C LEU A 591 -13.43 15.04 1.48
N ALA A 592 -14.50 14.70 0.78
CA ALA A 592 -14.44 13.84 -0.40
C ALA A 592 -13.72 14.52 -1.57
N PHE A 593 -13.87 15.83 -1.74
CA PHE A 593 -13.05 16.60 -2.70
C PHE A 593 -11.58 16.66 -2.29
N VAL A 594 -11.28 16.78 -0.99
CA VAL A 594 -9.91 16.71 -0.47
C VAL A 594 -9.27 15.36 -0.78
N ASP A 595 -9.99 14.24 -0.58
CA ASP A 595 -9.52 12.90 -0.96
C ASP A 595 -9.21 12.81 -2.46
N ARG A 596 -10.14 13.23 -3.31
CA ARG A 596 -9.94 13.22 -4.77
C ARG A 596 -8.76 14.07 -5.21
N SER A 597 -8.56 15.22 -4.56
CA SER A 597 -7.45 16.14 -4.85
C SER A 597 -6.13 15.52 -4.41
N ASN A 598 -6.08 14.91 -3.23
CA ASN A 598 -4.91 14.17 -2.74
C ASN A 598 -4.57 13.00 -3.67
N GLN A 599 -5.55 12.16 -4.02
CA GLN A 599 -5.38 11.04 -4.95
C GLN A 599 -4.85 11.49 -6.31
N PHE A 600 -5.26 12.67 -6.79
CA PHE A 600 -4.74 13.28 -8.01
C PHE A 600 -3.29 13.76 -7.86
N LEU A 601 -2.96 14.42 -6.73
CA LEU A 601 -1.63 14.99 -6.48
C LEU A 601 -0.55 13.94 -6.21
N ILE A 602 -0.90 12.80 -5.61
CA ILE A 602 0.05 11.71 -5.35
C ILE A 602 0.37 10.86 -6.58
N GLN A 603 -0.38 11.00 -7.69
CA GLN A 603 -0.05 10.27 -8.91
C GLN A 603 1.27 10.81 -9.50
N PRO A 604 2.21 9.93 -9.86
CA PRO A 604 3.43 10.35 -10.54
C PRO A 604 3.09 10.87 -11.94
N VAL A 605 3.54 12.09 -12.25
CA VAL A 605 3.31 12.73 -13.55
C VAL A 605 4.66 13.15 -14.12
N ASN A 606 4.98 12.68 -15.33
CA ASN A 606 6.18 13.13 -16.02
C ASN A 606 5.90 14.43 -16.77
N LEU A 607 6.30 15.55 -16.16
CA LEU A 607 6.12 16.89 -16.74
C LEU A 607 6.92 17.13 -18.03
N MET A 608 7.84 16.23 -18.39
CA MET A 608 8.58 16.28 -19.65
C MET A 608 7.79 15.68 -20.82
N VAL A 609 6.70 14.96 -20.55
CA VAL A 609 5.85 14.33 -21.57
C VAL A 609 4.62 15.21 -21.80
N SER A 610 4.54 15.84 -22.97
CA SER A 610 3.48 16.80 -23.31
C SER A 610 2.07 16.23 -23.16
N VAL A 611 1.85 14.96 -23.51
CA VAL A 611 0.55 14.29 -23.36
C VAL A 611 0.16 14.14 -21.89
N GLN A 612 1.07 13.69 -21.02
CA GLN A 612 0.81 13.57 -19.59
C GLN A 612 0.56 14.93 -18.94
N CYS A 613 1.27 15.98 -19.38
CA CYS A 613 0.99 17.36 -18.97
C CYS A 613 -0.43 17.81 -19.35
N GLN A 614 -0.87 17.53 -20.58
CA GLN A 614 -2.22 17.89 -21.04
C GLN A 614 -3.31 17.12 -20.28
N GLU A 615 -3.11 15.82 -20.06
CA GLU A 615 -4.02 15.00 -19.26
C GLU A 615 -4.11 15.49 -17.82
N TRP A 616 -2.95 15.79 -17.20
CA TRP A 616 -2.89 16.35 -15.86
C TRP A 616 -3.65 17.68 -15.77
N GLN A 617 -3.41 18.61 -16.71
CA GLN A 617 -4.11 19.90 -16.77
C GLN A 617 -5.62 19.73 -16.96
N SER A 618 -6.03 18.80 -17.82
CA SER A 618 -7.44 18.48 -18.06
C SER A 618 -8.11 17.95 -16.79
N ASN A 619 -7.47 16.99 -16.12
CA ASN A 619 -7.96 16.40 -14.87
C ASN A 619 -8.02 17.43 -13.74
N PHE A 620 -6.99 18.28 -13.61
CA PHE A 620 -7.00 19.41 -12.68
C PHE A 620 -8.19 20.34 -12.95
N ARG A 621 -8.39 20.80 -14.19
CA ARG A 621 -9.52 21.68 -14.56
C ARG A 621 -10.87 21.04 -14.25
N ARG A 622 -11.01 19.72 -14.46
CA ARG A 622 -12.25 18.99 -14.14
C ARG A 622 -12.51 18.95 -12.64
N LEU A 623 -11.49 18.68 -11.83
CA LEU A 623 -11.60 18.71 -10.37
C LEU A 623 -11.98 20.11 -9.88
N ASP A 624 -11.25 21.12 -10.36
CA ASP A 624 -11.44 22.53 -10.05
C ASP A 624 -12.84 23.04 -10.39
N THR A 625 -13.32 22.71 -11.60
CA THR A 625 -14.68 23.07 -12.06
C THR A 625 -15.74 22.36 -11.21
N SER A 626 -15.52 21.09 -10.84
CA SER A 626 -16.46 20.31 -10.04
C SER A 626 -16.60 20.90 -8.63
N LEU A 627 -15.48 21.21 -7.97
CA LEU A 627 -15.46 21.84 -6.65
C LEU A 627 -16.14 23.22 -6.68
N SER A 628 -15.82 24.04 -7.70
CA SER A 628 -16.46 25.35 -7.90
C SER A 628 -17.98 25.24 -8.04
N SER A 629 -18.43 24.32 -8.88
CA SER A 629 -19.84 24.17 -9.20
C SER A 629 -20.61 23.66 -7.99
N TRP A 630 -20.04 22.72 -7.25
CA TRP A 630 -20.59 22.23 -5.99
C TRP A 630 -20.70 23.35 -4.95
N PHE A 631 -19.63 24.12 -4.73
CA PHE A 631 -19.66 25.21 -3.75
C PHE A 631 -20.67 26.30 -4.12
N ASN A 632 -20.76 26.65 -5.41
CA ASN A 632 -21.72 27.64 -5.90
C ASN A 632 -23.18 27.17 -5.83
N ALA A 633 -23.40 25.85 -5.81
CA ALA A 633 -24.72 25.24 -5.65
C ALA A 633 -25.17 25.11 -4.18
N LEU A 634 -24.28 25.39 -3.21
CA LEU A 634 -24.66 25.39 -1.80
C LEU A 634 -25.68 26.50 -1.48
N PRO A 635 -26.57 26.27 -0.50
CA PRO A 635 -27.47 27.31 -0.01
C PRO A 635 -26.70 28.56 0.41
N ALA A 636 -27.26 29.75 0.16
CA ALA A 636 -26.62 31.02 0.51
C ALA A 636 -26.29 31.08 2.02
N GLN A 637 -27.15 30.50 2.84
CA GLN A 637 -26.98 30.39 4.28
C GLN A 637 -25.73 29.60 4.66
N VAL A 638 -25.32 28.58 3.90
CA VAL A 638 -24.09 27.80 4.18
C VAL A 638 -22.86 28.50 3.58
N ARG A 639 -23.03 29.22 2.47
CA ARG A 639 -21.94 29.90 1.75
C ARG A 639 -21.52 31.23 2.39
N GLU A 640 -22.46 31.97 2.97
CA GLU A 640 -22.24 33.30 3.55
C GLU A 640 -21.86 33.22 5.04
N PRO A 641 -21.15 34.25 5.58
CA PRO A 641 -20.80 34.31 6.99
C PRO A 641 -22.01 34.20 7.92
N GLN A 642 -21.90 33.32 8.91
CA GLN A 642 -22.94 33.14 9.93
C GLN A 642 -22.90 34.26 10.97
N THR A 643 -24.06 34.61 11.54
CA THR A 643 -24.14 35.56 12.66
C THR A 643 -23.59 35.00 13.97
N MET A 644 -23.54 33.67 14.11
CA MET A 644 -23.00 32.96 15.26
C MET A 644 -21.79 32.12 14.83
N PHE A 645 -20.74 32.13 15.65
CA PHE A 645 -19.54 31.35 15.39
C PHE A 645 -19.86 29.85 15.34
N SER A 646 -19.40 29.17 14.29
CA SER A 646 -19.53 27.73 14.10
C SER A 646 -18.20 27.14 13.61
N PRO A 647 -17.52 26.30 14.43
CA PRO A 647 -16.28 25.64 14.02
C PRO A 647 -16.42 24.82 12.74
N ALA A 648 -17.55 24.12 12.57
CA ALA A 648 -17.81 23.31 11.38
C ALA A 648 -17.95 24.16 10.11
N TRP A 649 -18.58 25.33 10.22
CA TRP A 649 -18.66 26.29 9.11
C TRP A 649 -17.29 26.85 8.76
N VAL A 650 -16.51 27.26 9.76
CA VAL A 650 -15.14 27.74 9.53
C VAL A 650 -14.29 26.64 8.88
N MET A 651 -14.38 25.40 9.33
CA MET A 651 -13.65 24.27 8.74
C MET A 651 -14.09 23.96 7.30
N LEU A 652 -15.38 24.04 7.00
CA LEU A 652 -15.91 23.90 5.64
C LEU A 652 -15.33 25.00 4.73
N GLN A 653 -15.45 26.27 5.13
CA GLN A 653 -14.94 27.39 4.35
C GLN A 653 -13.43 27.30 4.19
N ALA A 654 -12.69 26.99 5.25
CA ALA A 654 -11.24 26.81 5.24
C ALA A 654 -10.80 25.71 4.28
N THR A 655 -11.55 24.59 4.24
CA THR A 655 -11.26 23.45 3.36
C THR A 655 -11.50 23.79 1.88
N VAL A 656 -12.52 24.61 1.57
CA VAL A 656 -12.85 24.99 0.18
C VAL A 656 -12.01 26.17 -0.31
N TYR A 657 -11.79 27.17 0.53
CA TYR A 657 -11.07 28.41 0.19
C TYR A 657 -9.56 28.33 0.25
N LEU A 658 -8.98 27.13 0.42
CA LEU A 658 -7.58 26.86 0.03
C LEU A 658 -7.29 27.28 -1.42
N ARG A 659 -8.33 27.42 -2.26
CA ARG A 659 -8.26 27.74 -3.70
C ARG A 659 -8.28 29.24 -4.04
N SER A 660 -9.07 30.03 -3.32
CA SER A 660 -9.22 31.46 -3.56
C SER A 660 -9.15 32.10 -2.20
N LEU A 661 -8.11 32.91 -1.97
CA LEU A 661 -7.69 33.43 -0.68
C LEU A 661 -8.32 34.81 -0.39
N PRO A 662 -9.61 34.98 -0.02
CA PRO A 662 -10.01 36.16 0.72
C PRO A 662 -9.61 35.92 2.18
N ILE A 663 -8.31 36.10 2.46
CA ILE A 663 -7.70 35.91 3.79
C ILE A 663 -8.39 36.79 4.86
N ASN A 664 -9.01 37.88 4.41
CA ASN A 664 -9.80 38.82 5.22
C ASN A 664 -10.92 38.17 6.05
N ASP A 665 -11.48 37.03 5.64
CA ASP A 665 -12.58 36.38 6.37
C ASP A 665 -12.08 35.54 7.56
N PHE A 666 -10.83 35.07 7.54
CA PHE A 666 -10.24 34.28 8.63
C PHE A 666 -9.55 35.15 9.67
N THR A 667 -9.06 36.32 9.27
CA THR A 667 -8.34 37.26 10.13
C THR A 667 -9.27 38.08 11.03
N SER A 668 -10.59 38.01 10.78
CA SER A 668 -11.63 38.59 11.65
C SER A 668 -12.04 37.69 12.83
N LEU A 669 -11.54 36.45 12.90
CA LEU A 669 -11.84 35.56 14.03
C LEU A 669 -11.19 36.09 15.32
N SER A 670 -11.93 36.07 16.42
CA SER A 670 -11.36 36.47 17.71
C SER A 670 -10.37 35.41 18.22
N PRO A 671 -9.43 35.77 19.12
CA PRO A 671 -8.55 34.79 19.75
C PRO A 671 -9.30 33.62 20.41
N GLY A 672 -10.47 33.88 21.00
CA GLY A 672 -11.32 32.86 21.60
C GLY A 672 -11.99 31.93 20.58
N ASP A 673 -12.27 32.41 19.37
CA ASP A 673 -12.81 31.60 18.29
C ASP A 673 -11.76 30.67 17.68
N LEU A 674 -10.53 31.17 17.49
CA LEU A 674 -9.39 30.38 17.02
C LEU A 674 -9.04 29.22 17.95
N ASP A 675 -9.19 29.47 19.23
CA ASP A 675 -9.02 28.53 20.32
C ASP A 675 -9.99 27.33 20.23
N CYS A 676 -11.19 27.54 19.71
CA CYS A 676 -12.20 26.49 19.50
C CYS A 676 -11.94 25.63 18.25
N LEU A 677 -10.94 25.94 17.42
CA LEU A 677 -10.66 25.24 16.17
C LEU A 677 -9.67 24.08 16.36
N PRO A 678 -9.85 22.97 15.61
CA PRO A 678 -8.99 21.79 15.70
C PRO A 678 -7.60 22.05 15.09
N PRO A 679 -6.60 21.19 15.35
CA PRO A 679 -5.25 21.33 14.78
C PRO A 679 -5.24 21.26 13.24
N MET A 680 -6.29 20.68 12.64
CA MET A 680 -6.53 20.67 11.20
C MET A 680 -6.64 22.09 10.62
N PHE A 681 -7.20 23.05 11.37
CA PHE A 681 -7.26 24.45 10.94
C PHE A 681 -5.87 25.10 10.92
N ALA A 682 -5.00 24.78 11.88
CA ALA A 682 -3.60 25.23 11.85
C ALA A 682 -2.86 24.72 10.60
N PHE A 683 -3.16 23.50 10.15
CA PHE A 683 -2.65 22.98 8.89
C PHE A 683 -3.15 23.78 7.68
N VAL A 684 -4.43 24.18 7.66
CA VAL A 684 -4.97 25.05 6.59
C VAL A 684 -4.26 26.41 6.56
N LEU A 685 -4.06 27.05 7.72
CA LEU A 685 -3.32 28.31 7.81
C LEU A 685 -1.88 28.16 7.31
N TRP A 686 -1.22 27.04 7.66
CA TRP A 686 0.11 26.72 7.15
C TRP A 686 0.16 26.60 5.63
N VAL A 687 -0.79 25.88 5.02
CA VAL A 687 -0.82 25.73 3.55
C VAL A 687 -1.04 27.08 2.87
N ALA A 688 -1.97 27.90 3.38
CA ALA A 688 -2.21 29.25 2.85
C ALA A 688 -0.97 30.15 2.98
N ALA A 689 -0.38 30.22 4.16
CA ALA A 689 0.80 31.04 4.44
C ALA A 689 2.02 30.59 3.65
N ARG A 690 2.24 29.27 3.53
CA ARG A 690 3.33 28.72 2.72
C ARG A 690 3.14 29.03 1.23
N SER A 691 1.92 28.93 0.69
CA SER A 691 1.67 29.30 -0.71
C SER A 691 1.99 30.76 -0.98
N LEU A 692 1.62 31.67 -0.07
CA LEU A 692 2.00 33.09 -0.19
C LEU A 692 3.52 33.29 -0.07
N ALA A 693 4.17 32.61 0.87
CA ALA A 693 5.62 32.68 1.02
C ALA A 693 6.36 32.15 -0.23
N ILE A 694 5.89 31.08 -0.85
CA ILE A 694 6.45 30.58 -2.11
C ILE A 694 6.25 31.59 -3.25
N LEU A 695 5.06 32.20 -3.37
CA LEU A 695 4.82 33.24 -4.37
C LEU A 695 5.76 34.44 -4.16
N TRP A 696 5.83 34.94 -2.92
CA TRP A 696 6.72 36.04 -2.53
C TRP A 696 8.19 35.75 -2.87
N THR A 697 8.71 34.59 -2.45
CA THR A 697 10.11 34.20 -2.71
C THR A 697 10.41 33.93 -4.18
N THR A 698 9.43 33.46 -4.95
CA THR A 698 9.58 33.15 -6.39
C THR A 698 9.52 34.42 -7.24
N HIS A 699 8.70 35.41 -6.85
CA HIS A 699 8.56 36.68 -7.58
C HIS A 699 9.56 37.76 -7.14
N HIS A 700 10.46 37.46 -6.18
CA HIS A 700 11.47 38.37 -5.65
C HIS A 700 10.90 39.71 -5.15
N GLU A 701 9.70 39.67 -4.54
CA GLU A 701 9.09 40.84 -3.93
C GLU A 701 9.86 41.26 -2.66
N SER A 702 9.93 42.57 -2.38
CA SER A 702 10.79 43.10 -1.31
C SER A 702 10.21 42.92 0.10
N THR A 703 8.90 42.73 0.24
CA THR A 703 8.23 42.51 1.54
C THR A 703 7.07 41.52 1.41
N PRO A 704 6.84 40.64 2.39
CA PRO A 704 5.62 39.85 2.47
C PRO A 704 4.39 40.77 2.50
N GLY A 705 3.30 40.39 1.84
CA GLY A 705 2.04 41.15 1.88
C GLY A 705 1.39 41.14 3.27
N PRO A 706 0.46 42.07 3.57
CA PRO A 706 -0.19 42.22 4.88
C PRO A 706 -0.95 40.96 5.34
N ASP A 707 -1.38 40.13 4.39
CA ASP A 707 -2.06 38.87 4.65
C ASP A 707 -1.15 37.82 5.34
N MET A 708 0.16 37.89 5.12
CA MET A 708 1.14 36.95 5.70
C MET A 708 1.25 37.13 7.23
N ASP A 709 1.31 38.37 7.70
CA ASP A 709 1.39 38.69 9.12
C ASP A 709 0.14 38.21 9.87
N ALA A 710 -1.03 38.34 9.24
CA ALA A 710 -2.28 37.92 9.83
C ALA A 710 -2.38 36.38 9.96
N LEU A 711 -1.90 35.63 8.97
CA LEU A 711 -1.81 34.17 9.04
C LEU A 711 -0.80 33.69 10.08
N LEU A 712 0.37 34.35 10.18
CA LEU A 712 1.36 34.06 11.21
C LEU A 712 0.83 34.32 12.62
N ASN A 713 0.10 35.42 12.81
CA ASN A 713 -0.54 35.73 14.10
C ASN A 713 -1.62 34.70 14.44
N GLY A 714 -2.39 34.24 13.45
CA GLY A 714 -3.33 33.12 13.63
C GLY A 714 -2.64 31.83 14.07
N LEU A 715 -1.53 31.45 13.42
CA LEU A 715 -0.73 30.28 13.81
C LEU A 715 -0.15 30.42 15.23
N ARG A 716 0.37 31.60 15.58
CA ARG A 716 0.88 31.90 16.93
C ARG A 716 -0.20 31.86 18.00
N GLN A 717 -1.42 32.33 17.69
CA GLN A 717 -2.55 32.21 18.59
C GLN A 717 -2.91 30.73 18.80
N MET A 718 -2.99 29.95 17.72
CA MET A 718 -3.28 28.52 17.83
C MET A 718 -2.16 27.72 18.50
N ALA A 719 -0.91 28.20 18.46
CA ALA A 719 0.24 27.57 19.10
C ALA A 719 0.09 27.43 20.63
N ILE A 720 -0.78 28.24 21.23
CA ILE A 720 -1.16 28.14 22.65
C ILE A 720 -1.77 26.75 22.93
N ARG A 721 -2.59 26.21 22.02
CA ARG A 721 -3.25 24.91 22.17
C ARG A 721 -2.60 23.79 21.38
N TRP A 722 -2.04 24.12 20.21
CA TRP A 722 -1.57 23.18 19.21
C TRP A 722 -0.09 23.41 18.88
N PRO A 723 0.83 22.64 19.49
CA PRO A 723 2.28 22.78 19.23
C PRO A 723 2.68 22.68 17.76
N CYS A 724 1.92 21.97 16.93
CA CYS A 724 2.15 21.92 15.48
C CYS A 724 2.07 23.31 14.81
N ALA A 725 1.22 24.21 15.32
CA ALA A 725 1.06 25.56 14.78
C ALA A 725 2.31 26.42 15.04
N GLN A 726 2.97 26.23 16.20
CA GLN A 726 4.25 26.87 16.50
C GLN A 726 5.31 26.43 15.48
N ARG A 727 5.41 25.13 15.21
CA ARG A 727 6.37 24.59 14.23
C ARG A 727 6.13 25.15 12.82
N TYR A 728 4.88 25.30 12.43
CA TYR A 728 4.52 25.93 11.17
C TYR A 728 4.96 27.41 11.13
N ALA A 729 4.73 28.17 12.19
CA ALA A 729 5.18 29.55 12.30
C ALA A 729 6.71 29.65 12.26
N ASP A 730 7.43 28.78 12.97
CA ASP A 730 8.90 28.77 13.00
C ASP A 730 9.50 28.48 11.61
N LEU A 731 8.92 27.54 10.86
CA LEU A 731 9.34 27.22 9.49
C LEU A 731 9.13 28.39 8.52
N LEU A 732 8.03 29.14 8.67
CA LEU A 732 7.77 30.35 7.86
C LEU A 732 8.75 31.46 8.24
N GLN A 733 8.95 31.67 9.55
CA GLN A 733 9.83 32.72 10.07
C GLN A 733 11.29 32.50 9.65
N LEU A 734 11.75 31.25 9.62
CA LEU A 734 13.10 30.89 9.14
C LEU A 734 13.39 31.41 7.72
N ILE A 735 12.38 31.41 6.85
CA ILE A 735 12.52 31.88 5.45
C ILE A 735 12.35 33.41 5.35
N MET A 736 11.59 33.99 6.27
CA MET A 736 11.34 35.44 6.30
C MET A 736 12.52 36.22 6.90
N ASP A 737 13.23 35.66 7.87
CA ASP A 737 14.32 36.34 8.59
C ASP A 737 15.70 36.23 7.90
N ASP A 738 15.92 35.25 7.03
CA ASP A 738 17.25 34.96 6.46
C ASP A 738 17.50 35.73 5.15
N THR A 739 17.83 37.02 5.23
CA THR A 739 18.05 37.87 4.06
C THR A 739 19.48 37.88 3.50
N ASP A 740 20.52 37.41 4.21
CA ASP A 740 21.94 37.65 3.83
C ASP A 740 22.89 36.44 4.01
N SER A 741 22.44 35.21 3.73
CA SER A 741 23.29 34.00 3.77
C SER A 741 23.59 33.42 2.39
N GLU A 742 24.84 33.00 2.14
CA GLU A 742 25.21 32.19 0.95
C GLU A 742 24.38 30.88 0.85
N ALA A 743 23.77 30.42 1.95
CA ALA A 743 22.90 29.25 1.99
C ALA A 743 21.45 29.53 1.52
N ARG A 744 21.05 30.79 1.37
CA ARG A 744 19.67 31.21 1.06
C ARG A 744 19.11 30.56 -0.22
N PRO A 745 19.82 30.48 -1.36
CA PRO A 745 19.28 29.84 -2.57
C PRO A 745 18.89 28.38 -2.35
N LYS A 746 19.70 27.64 -1.56
CA LYS A 746 19.47 26.22 -1.26
C LYS A 746 18.34 26.02 -0.25
N LEU A 747 18.20 26.92 0.73
CA LEU A 747 17.08 26.92 1.67
C LEU A 747 15.76 27.23 0.96
N LEU A 748 15.76 28.22 0.08
CA LEU A 748 14.62 28.58 -0.76
C LEU A 748 14.24 27.44 -1.71
N GLU A 749 15.22 26.78 -2.35
CA GLU A 749 14.94 25.61 -3.20
C GLU A 749 14.26 24.48 -2.41
N ILE A 750 14.70 24.22 -1.18
CA ILE A 750 14.13 23.19 -0.32
C ILE A 750 12.72 23.58 0.15
N PHE A 751 12.52 24.83 0.55
CA PHE A 751 11.24 25.35 1.02
C PHE A 751 10.19 25.42 -0.11
N ASN A 752 10.60 25.87 -1.29
CA ASN A 752 9.76 26.02 -2.47
C ASN A 752 9.41 24.67 -3.14
N ASP A 753 10.01 23.56 -2.70
CA ASP A 753 9.61 22.21 -3.10
C ASP A 753 8.22 21.89 -2.53
N THR A 754 7.18 22.20 -3.32
CA THR A 754 5.76 21.98 -2.98
C THR A 754 5.41 20.52 -2.74
N ARG A 755 6.28 19.58 -3.11
CA ARG A 755 6.11 18.13 -2.84
C ARG A 755 6.52 17.72 -1.44
N ARG A 756 7.15 18.60 -0.66
CA ARG A 756 7.61 18.28 0.70
C ARG A 756 6.55 18.62 1.74
N THR A 757 6.35 17.70 2.67
CA THR A 757 5.53 17.92 3.88
C THR A 757 6.26 18.83 4.86
N ALA A 758 5.54 19.43 5.82
CA ALA A 758 6.15 20.26 6.86
C ALA A 758 7.20 19.48 7.67
N TYR A 759 6.90 18.23 8.05
CA TYR A 759 7.85 17.33 8.72
C TYR A 759 9.09 17.04 7.86
N GLY A 760 8.90 16.84 6.55
CA GLY A 760 10.00 16.61 5.61
C GLY A 760 10.88 17.85 5.40
N LEU A 761 10.30 19.05 5.46
CA LEU A 761 11.04 20.31 5.45
C LEU A 761 11.86 20.46 6.72
N GLU A 762 11.23 20.35 7.89
CA GLU A 762 11.89 20.46 9.20
C GLU A 762 13.10 19.54 9.31
N LYS A 763 12.96 18.25 8.94
CA LYS A 763 14.05 17.27 8.97
C LYS A 763 15.20 17.62 8.01
N LYS A 764 14.91 18.27 6.87
CA LYS A 764 15.92 18.61 5.86
C LYS A 764 16.59 19.95 6.17
N LEU A 765 15.84 20.92 6.67
CA LEU A 765 16.32 22.24 7.09
C LEU A 765 17.15 22.12 8.38
N GLY A 766 16.71 21.33 9.36
CA GLY A 766 17.47 21.07 10.59
C GLY A 766 18.82 20.41 10.34
N LYS A 767 18.94 19.58 9.29
CA LYS A 767 20.24 19.00 8.86
C LYS A 767 21.20 20.03 8.24
N ILE A 768 20.68 21.14 7.72
CA ILE A 768 21.46 22.18 7.02
C ILE A 768 21.86 23.30 7.98
N ALA A 769 20.98 23.66 8.92
CA ALA A 769 21.20 24.74 9.87
C ALA A 769 22.25 24.44 10.96
N GLY A 770 22.76 23.20 11.04
CA GLY A 770 23.90 22.85 11.90
C GLY A 770 23.72 23.12 13.40
N SER A 771 22.49 23.27 13.89
CA SER A 771 22.21 23.47 15.32
C SER A 771 21.96 22.13 16.02
N PRO A 772 22.82 21.72 16.97
CA PRO A 772 22.47 20.76 18.00
C PRO A 772 21.96 21.53 19.22
N SER A 773 20.73 22.06 19.17
CA SER A 773 20.05 22.50 20.38
C SER A 773 18.54 22.57 20.20
N ALA A 774 17.83 22.06 21.21
CA ALA A 774 16.37 22.05 21.43
C ALA A 774 15.52 20.91 20.82
N SER A 775 16.04 20.03 19.95
CA SER A 775 15.24 18.89 19.45
C SER A 775 15.77 17.51 19.84
N GLN A 776 16.88 17.40 20.58
CA GLN A 776 17.40 16.10 21.02
C GLN A 776 16.53 15.44 22.11
N ASP A 777 15.75 16.21 22.88
CA ASP A 777 14.82 15.66 23.89
C ASP A 777 13.43 15.30 23.34
N LEU A 778 13.16 15.58 22.05
CA LEU A 778 11.87 15.30 21.40
C LEU A 778 11.92 14.13 20.40
N PHE A 779 13.10 13.54 20.22
CA PHE A 779 13.34 12.38 19.35
C PHE A 779 14.01 11.22 20.10
N SER A 780 13.66 11.02 21.38
CA SER A 780 13.71 9.67 21.97
C SER A 780 12.65 8.83 21.26
N PHE A 781 13.06 7.86 20.45
CA PHE A 781 12.22 6.74 20.10
C PHE A 781 12.49 5.65 21.12
N ASP A 782 11.92 5.82 22.31
CA ASP A 782 11.77 4.76 23.30
C ASP A 782 10.30 4.34 23.31
N PHE A 783 10.07 3.04 23.14
CA PHE A 783 8.74 2.46 23.08
C PHE A 783 7.89 2.78 24.34
N LEU A 784 8.52 3.19 25.47
CA LEU A 784 7.88 3.50 26.76
C LEU A 784 8.58 4.56 27.68
N ASP A 785 9.69 5.24 27.34
CA ASP A 785 10.48 6.21 28.18
C ASP A 785 10.45 6.00 29.73
N MET A 786 11.32 5.14 30.27
CA MET A 786 11.68 5.17 31.71
C MET A 786 12.91 6.07 31.89
N PRO A 787 12.93 7.00 32.87
CA PRO A 787 14.08 7.89 33.06
C PRO A 787 15.24 7.13 33.72
N PHE A 788 16.36 7.00 33.02
CA PHE A 788 17.64 6.83 33.71
C PHE A 788 18.03 8.19 34.28
N LEU A 789 17.92 8.30 35.61
CA LEU A 789 18.62 9.30 36.40
C LEU A 789 20.12 9.23 36.07
N ASP A 790 20.67 10.30 35.51
CA ASP A 790 22.05 10.64 35.83
C ASP A 790 22.07 11.06 37.30
N ASN A 791 22.91 10.36 38.07
CA ASN A 791 23.11 10.58 39.49
C ASN A 791 23.51 12.03 39.76
N ASP A 792 22.68 12.75 40.50
CA ASP A 792 23.08 13.34 41.78
C ASP A 792 21.83 13.96 42.44
N ILE A 793 21.53 13.48 43.65
CA ILE A 793 21.00 14.21 44.83
C ILE A 793 20.28 13.18 45.70
N ASN A 794 21.01 12.74 46.73
CA ASN A 794 20.45 12.41 48.04
C ASN A 794 19.50 13.55 48.45
N ASP A 795 18.19 13.33 48.47
CA ASP A 795 17.43 13.58 49.69
C ASP A 795 16.02 12.97 49.66
N GLY A 796 15.67 12.32 50.76
CA GLY A 796 14.37 11.68 50.96
C GLY A 796 13.27 12.71 51.23
N SER A 797 12.42 12.95 50.23
CA SER A 797 11.05 13.48 50.36
C SER A 797 10.44 13.31 48.97
N TRP A 798 9.40 12.52 48.74
CA TRP A 798 7.99 12.94 48.80
C TRP A 798 7.08 11.69 48.79
N LEU A 799 6.77 11.17 49.97
CA LEU A 799 5.49 10.54 50.31
C LEU A 799 4.69 11.68 50.97
N PRO A 800 3.69 12.34 50.34
CA PRO A 800 2.31 11.82 50.30
C PRO A 800 1.37 12.51 49.26
N LEU A 801 0.91 11.85 48.19
CA LEU A 801 -0.21 12.38 47.38
C LEU A 801 -1.22 11.33 46.87
N PHE A 802 -1.12 10.09 47.34
CA PHE A 802 -2.18 9.10 47.19
C PHE A 802 -3.12 9.19 48.41
N SER A 803 -4.20 9.95 48.27
CA SER A 803 -5.40 9.80 49.10
C SER A 803 -6.59 9.53 48.20
N ASP A 804 -7.21 8.37 48.43
CA ASP A 804 -8.12 7.59 47.58
C ASP A 804 -9.55 8.12 47.31
N ASN A 805 -9.83 9.43 47.36
CA ASN A 805 -11.23 9.89 47.28
C ASN A 805 -11.50 10.91 46.16
N ALA A 806 -11.41 10.52 44.88
CA ALA A 806 -11.96 11.33 43.77
C ALA A 806 -12.27 10.59 42.45
N VAL A 807 -12.41 9.26 42.41
CA VAL A 807 -12.54 8.52 41.13
C VAL A 807 -13.98 8.32 40.65
N ASN A 808 -15.02 8.77 41.37
CA ASN A 808 -16.41 8.43 41.04
C ASN A 808 -17.29 9.52 40.41
N ASP A 809 -16.79 10.72 40.08
CA ASP A 809 -17.65 11.81 39.54
C ASP A 809 -17.16 12.44 38.22
N TRP A 810 -16.34 11.76 37.41
CA TRP A 810 -15.66 12.39 36.26
C TRP A 810 -15.75 11.63 34.93
N LEU A 811 -16.90 11.02 34.67
CA LEU A 811 -17.44 10.73 33.34
C LEU A 811 -18.85 11.32 33.27
#